data_AF-A0A916HQ18-F1
#
_entry.id   AF-A0A916HQ18-F1
#
_cell.length_a   1.000
_cell.length_b   1.000
_cell.length_c   1.000
_cell.angle_alpha   90.00
_cell.angle_beta   90.00
_cell.angle_gamma   90.00
#
_symmetry.space_group_name_H-M   'P 1'
#
loop_
_entity.id
_entity.type
_entity.pdbx_description
1 polymer ?
#
loop_
_entity_poly.entity_id
_entity_poly.type
_entity_poly.pdbx_seq_one_letter_code
_entity_poly.pdbx_strand_id
1 'polypeptide(L)'
;MFAQHLYTALLRELYGNDESIQRSRLQGVQRQVSALRDKYKQIPPNINYADINVRTAYLLAYYPHYIMVLARILDGVQDAVRVLMDGTQNPTAGFFGAGAGPEILGWLHVLQALRPDLREATAYTFDLVHWHRELEITQIVAGELFPSIRLHMHHQEVDLTKELPIFYLRQALGSAQFIIVQNCLNDLSKAHHETFIHNMEMLIGCAPSGALFITTDFIYDHVRSLMEHIQQSAQKQGHCTLQPLDRDICYSPIPLAPIVQEELLTGVGNLIPRRKTQYHSLVIQINPNAESPVSEPQPTRLGLEMRLNHAEKLIFQNLAKLDKSSYTYLRYPKVDTDIAPDLVIVSRDKGVIVAEIRDWRGLQPTNDGRLKVIESSGAEAIYDNPATIVQETATHLKDLYTQRCSGLKMEKDTIAFPWMTRIILPRIRQTAIDAWVAQGIFPPGMVWGYETCCTSENLVAAVEQIGGSASQSALSLTELDILRGILDPALRVLKDEEDIGTFTHKQIGEIRREVKGRSANQPPLFSLEPERDKDDLDVRLIKGVAGSGKTLVLVERAKWLRNSYPDARILVTAFNKKLVEDLNHRLTGEHITAKNFHTLVSSLYREFRWSWPQNISSTSALIEHSCSDLLNMSGLSSEFVAREFEWRREMQLDDVAYLENTLPRRRRGTPLTIEKRRLVNEMYQRYEILKAQRGMADWDTVHLKILEQLRQNENPLQQYDFILLDEAQDFAPSWIALIRCLLKPQGHLLLCEDPSQSIFRGYNWKERNVPVVGRTAVLKVPFRSTLEINKAAHSLIDPGFAEDQEAPDLTTYRLRHGNRPLFIHFDTTREEESFICDDVLKYQGSAEKIAIIDLPQHIRRWERQNWHNVQCGTLRTVKGLEYTTVYVPGLDRYFIDAVDEETRITLKHQIFTAMTRSRRQLILTAVGELPEPLNPLVEHCDYRSFDPSDMGCISSTAS
;
A
#
# COMPACT_ATOMS: atom_id res chain seq x y z
N MET A 1 -46.87 -24.27 -10.22
CA MET A 1 -46.11 -25.14 -11.15
C MET A 1 -44.71 -24.62 -11.41
N PHE A 2 -44.48 -23.43 -11.98
CA PHE A 2 -43.13 -22.88 -12.23
C PHE A 2 -42.19 -22.97 -11.02
N ALA A 3 -42.67 -22.48 -9.87
CA ALA A 3 -41.99 -22.52 -8.57
C ALA A 3 -41.49 -23.91 -8.13
N GLN A 4 -42.34 -24.92 -8.31
CA GLN A 4 -42.07 -26.28 -7.90
C GLN A 4 -41.03 -26.92 -8.82
N HIS A 5 -41.14 -26.70 -10.13
CA HIS A 5 -40.14 -27.17 -11.10
C HIS A 5 -38.78 -26.49 -10.90
N LEU A 6 -38.77 -25.20 -10.57
CA LEU A 6 -37.54 -24.45 -10.26
C LEU A 6 -36.79 -25.08 -9.08
N TYR A 7 -37.46 -25.29 -7.94
CA TYR A 7 -36.82 -25.90 -6.78
C TYR A 7 -36.43 -27.36 -7.02
N THR A 8 -37.23 -28.13 -7.75
CA THR A 8 -36.87 -29.51 -8.12
C THR A 8 -35.60 -29.54 -8.96
N ALA A 9 -35.48 -28.67 -9.97
CA ALA A 9 -34.29 -28.59 -10.81
C ALA A 9 -33.07 -28.12 -10.02
N LEU A 10 -33.20 -27.06 -9.20
CA LEU A 10 -32.12 -26.58 -8.33
C LEU A 10 -31.62 -27.64 -7.36
N LEU A 11 -32.53 -28.37 -6.68
CA LEU A 11 -32.16 -29.42 -5.74
C LEU A 11 -31.48 -30.60 -6.44
N ARG A 12 -31.93 -30.95 -7.65
CA ARG A 12 -31.31 -32.00 -8.45
C ARG A 12 -29.88 -31.65 -8.84
N GLU A 13 -29.64 -30.43 -9.33
CA GLU A 13 -28.30 -30.01 -9.75
C GLU A 13 -27.35 -29.79 -8.56
N LEU A 14 -27.88 -29.36 -7.41
CA LEU A 14 -27.06 -29.16 -6.21
C LEU A 14 -26.75 -30.46 -5.47
N TYR A 15 -27.73 -31.37 -5.35
CA TYR A 15 -27.68 -32.51 -4.42
C TYR A 15 -28.03 -33.87 -5.04
N GLY A 16 -28.35 -33.94 -6.32
CA GLY A 16 -28.76 -35.17 -7.01
C GLY A 16 -30.25 -35.51 -6.82
N ASN A 17 -30.67 -36.68 -7.29
CA ASN A 17 -32.09 -37.09 -7.33
C ASN A 17 -32.62 -37.74 -6.03
N ASP A 18 -31.74 -38.05 -5.07
CA ASP A 18 -32.15 -38.76 -3.84
C ASP A 18 -32.74 -37.79 -2.81
N GLU A 19 -34.04 -37.89 -2.55
CA GLU A 19 -34.76 -37.02 -1.63
C GLU A 19 -34.20 -37.09 -0.19
N SER A 20 -33.73 -38.26 0.26
CA SER A 20 -33.17 -38.40 1.62
C SER A 20 -31.87 -37.61 1.77
N ILE A 21 -31.04 -37.60 0.73
CA ILE A 21 -29.80 -36.81 0.65
C ILE A 21 -30.15 -35.32 0.58
N GLN A 22 -31.13 -34.94 -0.24
CA GLN A 22 -31.59 -33.55 -0.34
C GLN A 22 -32.05 -33.00 1.01
N ARG A 23 -32.88 -33.76 1.77
CA ARG A 23 -33.35 -33.36 3.11
C ARG A 23 -32.19 -33.13 4.06
N SER A 24 -31.26 -34.08 4.16
CA SER A 24 -30.09 -33.97 5.02
C SER A 24 -29.20 -32.77 4.67
N ARG A 25 -28.97 -32.52 3.37
CA ARG A 25 -28.17 -31.38 2.90
C ARG A 25 -28.86 -30.04 3.16
N LEU A 26 -30.18 -29.96 2.98
CA LEU A 26 -30.97 -28.76 3.28
C LEU A 26 -30.87 -28.35 4.75
N GLN A 27 -31.01 -29.32 5.66
CA GLN A 27 -30.79 -29.08 7.10
C GLN A 27 -29.38 -28.56 7.39
N GLY A 28 -28.37 -29.14 6.72
CA GLY A 28 -26.97 -28.75 6.86
C GLY A 28 -26.65 -27.31 6.43
N VAL A 29 -27.46 -26.70 5.56
CA VAL A 29 -27.26 -25.35 5.01
C VAL A 29 -28.03 -24.26 5.79
N GLN A 30 -28.87 -24.64 6.75
CA GLN A 30 -29.64 -23.69 7.57
C GLN A 30 -28.77 -22.64 8.30
N ARG A 31 -27.61 -23.05 8.82
CA ARG A 31 -26.69 -22.12 9.51
C ARG A 31 -26.16 -21.05 8.57
N GLN A 32 -25.82 -21.44 7.34
CA GLN A 32 -25.31 -20.55 6.31
C GLN A 32 -26.39 -19.60 5.82
N VAL A 33 -27.64 -20.05 5.65
CA VAL A 33 -28.77 -19.16 5.33
C VAL A 33 -29.01 -18.15 6.46
N SER A 34 -28.95 -18.60 7.72
CA SER A 34 -29.12 -17.71 8.87
C SER A 34 -28.01 -16.66 8.94
N ALA A 35 -26.75 -17.08 8.82
CA ALA A 35 -25.59 -16.18 8.82
C ALA A 35 -25.61 -15.20 7.64
N LEU A 36 -25.99 -15.67 6.45
CA LEU A 36 -26.15 -14.85 5.26
C LEU A 36 -27.21 -13.75 5.49
N ARG A 37 -28.34 -14.09 6.12
CA ARG A 37 -29.39 -13.12 6.46
C ARG A 37 -28.96 -12.07 7.48
N ASP A 38 -28.14 -12.43 8.46
CA ASP A 38 -27.59 -11.46 9.40
C ASP A 38 -26.63 -10.49 8.72
N LYS A 39 -25.84 -10.96 7.75
CA LYS A 39 -24.95 -10.11 6.94
C LYS A 39 -25.71 -9.11 6.07
N TYR A 40 -26.85 -9.52 5.49
CA TYR A 40 -27.73 -8.60 4.73
C TYR A 40 -28.41 -7.51 5.59
N LYS A 41 -28.35 -7.58 6.92
CA LYS A 41 -28.83 -6.49 7.79
C LYS A 41 -27.85 -5.31 7.87
N GLN A 42 -26.61 -5.49 7.39
CA GLN A 42 -25.56 -4.49 7.39
C GLN A 42 -25.54 -3.78 6.03
N ILE A 43 -25.24 -2.49 6.01
CA ILE A 43 -25.21 -1.68 4.77
C ILE A 43 -23.83 -1.03 4.64
N PRO A 44 -23.02 -1.39 3.62
CA PRO A 44 -23.25 -2.50 2.68
C PRO A 44 -23.14 -3.89 3.37
N PRO A 45 -23.56 -5.01 2.74
CA PRO A 45 -23.54 -6.38 3.29
C PRO A 45 -22.22 -7.19 3.05
N ASN A 46 -21.65 -7.93 4.05
CA ASN A 46 -20.33 -8.62 3.94
C ASN A 46 -20.54 -10.04 3.53
N ILE A 47 -20.59 -10.24 2.24
CA ILE A 47 -20.84 -11.57 1.74
C ILE A 47 -19.61 -12.00 0.98
N ASN A 48 -18.90 -12.96 1.57
CA ASN A 48 -17.81 -13.63 0.90
C ASN A 48 -18.39 -14.68 -0.05
N TYR A 49 -18.74 -14.26 -1.26
CA TYR A 49 -19.24 -15.15 -2.30
C TYR A 49 -18.16 -16.12 -2.84
N ALA A 50 -16.90 -16.06 -2.40
CA ALA A 50 -15.92 -17.10 -2.72
C ALA A 50 -16.24 -18.43 -2.02
N ASP A 51 -16.96 -18.41 -0.88
CA ASP A 51 -17.39 -19.61 -0.19
C ASP A 51 -18.57 -20.29 -0.92
N ILE A 52 -18.33 -21.53 -1.35
CA ILE A 52 -19.32 -22.37 -2.02
C ILE A 52 -20.60 -22.56 -1.20
N ASN A 53 -20.50 -22.66 0.12
CA ASN A 53 -21.67 -22.85 0.99
C ASN A 53 -22.52 -21.58 1.07
N VAL A 54 -21.89 -20.41 0.98
CA VAL A 54 -22.58 -19.12 0.91
C VAL A 54 -23.33 -18.99 -0.42
N ARG A 55 -22.69 -19.36 -1.54
CA ARG A 55 -23.37 -19.39 -2.86
C ARG A 55 -24.52 -20.40 -2.91
N THR A 56 -24.35 -21.58 -2.32
CA THR A 56 -25.43 -22.57 -2.18
C THR A 56 -26.58 -22.05 -1.32
N ALA A 57 -26.29 -21.40 -0.19
CA ALA A 57 -27.31 -20.76 0.64
C ALA A 57 -28.06 -19.65 -0.11
N TYR A 58 -27.35 -18.86 -0.92
CA TYR A 58 -27.94 -17.84 -1.79
C TYR A 58 -28.89 -18.46 -2.84
N LEU A 59 -28.46 -19.51 -3.55
CA LEU A 59 -29.28 -20.21 -4.54
C LEU A 59 -30.59 -20.77 -3.95
N LEU A 60 -30.56 -21.27 -2.73
CA LEU A 60 -31.75 -21.88 -2.12
C LEU A 60 -32.70 -20.86 -1.48
N ALA A 61 -32.15 -19.78 -0.88
CA ALA A 61 -32.94 -18.84 -0.08
C ALA A 61 -33.28 -17.52 -0.79
N TYR A 62 -32.53 -17.12 -1.83
CA TYR A 62 -32.64 -15.79 -2.44
C TYR A 62 -32.89 -15.83 -3.96
N TYR A 63 -32.19 -16.70 -4.69
CA TYR A 63 -32.25 -16.79 -6.15
C TYR A 63 -33.69 -16.79 -6.72
N PRO A 64 -34.65 -17.58 -6.19
CA PRO A 64 -36.03 -17.56 -6.71
C PRO A 64 -36.73 -16.21 -6.58
N HIS A 65 -36.42 -15.41 -5.56
CA HIS A 65 -37.05 -14.11 -5.37
C HIS A 65 -36.62 -13.10 -6.42
N TYR A 66 -35.37 -13.18 -6.90
CA TYR A 66 -34.82 -12.22 -7.88
C TYR A 66 -35.31 -12.47 -9.32
N ILE A 67 -35.71 -13.70 -9.65
CA ILE A 67 -36.33 -14.05 -10.94
C ILE A 67 -37.53 -13.14 -11.23
N MET A 68 -38.38 -12.94 -10.22
CA MET A 68 -39.68 -12.32 -10.42
C MET A 68 -39.63 -10.79 -10.41
N VAL A 69 -38.53 -10.21 -9.94
CA VAL A 69 -38.33 -8.75 -9.96
C VAL A 69 -38.30 -8.26 -11.41
N LEU A 70 -37.40 -8.82 -12.23
CA LEU A 70 -37.29 -8.41 -13.63
C LEU A 70 -38.55 -8.75 -14.43
N ALA A 71 -39.16 -9.91 -14.21
CA ALA A 71 -40.40 -10.28 -14.89
C ALA A 71 -41.52 -9.25 -14.66
N ARG A 72 -41.68 -8.78 -13.41
CA ARG A 72 -42.69 -7.76 -13.07
C ARG A 72 -42.37 -6.38 -13.65
N ILE A 73 -41.09 -6.00 -13.69
CA ILE A 73 -40.68 -4.75 -14.34
C ILE A 73 -41.06 -4.80 -15.83
N LEU A 74 -40.71 -5.89 -16.51
CA LEU A 74 -40.99 -6.07 -17.94
C LEU A 74 -42.50 -6.15 -18.25
N ASP A 75 -43.30 -6.79 -17.39
CA ASP A 75 -44.77 -6.77 -17.49
C ASP A 75 -45.33 -5.34 -17.39
N GLY A 76 -44.70 -4.48 -16.58
CA GLY A 76 -45.09 -3.07 -16.44
C GLY A 76 -44.85 -2.22 -17.69
N VAL A 77 -43.94 -2.65 -18.57
CA VAL A 77 -43.58 -1.99 -19.83
C VAL A 77 -43.82 -2.90 -21.04
N GLN A 78 -44.82 -3.79 -20.95
CA GLN A 78 -45.05 -4.87 -21.91
C GLN A 78 -45.22 -4.38 -23.37
N ASP A 79 -45.80 -3.20 -23.58
CA ASP A 79 -45.95 -2.63 -24.92
C ASP A 79 -44.60 -2.30 -25.58
N ALA A 80 -43.65 -1.73 -24.82
CA ALA A 80 -42.30 -1.47 -25.31
C ALA A 80 -41.54 -2.78 -25.60
N VAL A 81 -41.72 -3.79 -24.73
CA VAL A 81 -41.15 -5.12 -24.94
C VAL A 81 -41.71 -5.76 -26.22
N ARG A 82 -43.03 -5.65 -26.48
CA ARG A 82 -43.64 -6.17 -27.72
C ARG A 82 -43.04 -5.53 -28.96
N VAL A 83 -42.84 -4.21 -28.95
CA VAL A 83 -42.22 -3.48 -30.07
C VAL A 83 -40.78 -3.96 -30.31
N LEU A 84 -39.98 -4.15 -29.25
CA LEU A 84 -38.61 -4.64 -29.38
C LEU A 84 -38.51 -6.09 -29.86
N MET A 85 -39.50 -6.89 -29.50
CA MET A 85 -39.56 -8.30 -29.85
C MET A 85 -40.21 -8.57 -31.20
N ASP A 86 -40.81 -7.57 -31.84
CA ASP A 86 -41.37 -7.74 -33.19
C ASP A 86 -40.25 -7.94 -34.22
N GLY A 87 -40.34 -8.99 -35.03
CA GLY A 87 -39.30 -9.38 -36.00
C GLY A 87 -37.98 -9.92 -35.41
N THR A 88 -37.73 -9.78 -34.11
CA THR A 88 -36.50 -10.27 -33.46
C THR A 88 -36.52 -11.80 -33.32
N GLN A 89 -35.53 -12.47 -33.93
CA GLN A 89 -35.39 -13.94 -33.89
C GLN A 89 -34.55 -14.45 -32.71
N ASN A 90 -33.46 -13.75 -32.39
CA ASN A 90 -32.56 -14.06 -31.27
C ASN A 90 -32.39 -12.82 -30.38
N PRO A 91 -33.30 -12.59 -29.43
CA PRO A 91 -33.20 -11.48 -28.49
C PRO A 91 -31.91 -11.60 -27.66
N THR A 92 -31.22 -10.47 -27.54
CA THR A 92 -29.95 -10.36 -26.85
C THR A 92 -30.10 -9.45 -25.63
N ALA A 93 -29.57 -9.86 -24.49
CA ALA A 93 -29.59 -9.09 -23.25
C ALA A 93 -28.22 -9.09 -22.55
N GLY A 94 -27.84 -7.94 -21.97
CA GLY A 94 -26.69 -7.79 -21.09
C GLY A 94 -27.11 -7.65 -19.63
N PHE A 95 -26.58 -8.49 -18.75
CA PHE A 95 -26.90 -8.53 -17.32
C PHE A 95 -25.67 -8.16 -16.50
N PHE A 96 -25.75 -7.07 -15.73
CA PHE A 96 -24.69 -6.53 -14.89
C PHE A 96 -25.02 -6.69 -13.41
N GLY A 97 -24.03 -7.13 -12.63
CA GLY A 97 -24.27 -7.60 -11.26
C GLY A 97 -25.06 -8.91 -11.23
N ALA A 98 -24.92 -9.72 -12.28
CA ALA A 98 -25.79 -10.87 -12.52
C ALA A 98 -25.68 -11.97 -11.44
N GLY A 99 -24.53 -12.09 -10.79
CA GLY A 99 -24.24 -13.17 -9.87
C GLY A 99 -24.52 -14.54 -10.48
N ALA A 100 -25.43 -15.29 -9.86
CA ALA A 100 -25.92 -16.58 -10.36
C ALA A 100 -26.88 -16.47 -11.57
N GLY A 101 -27.31 -15.28 -11.97
CA GLY A 101 -28.18 -15.01 -13.13
C GLY A 101 -29.70 -15.29 -12.98
N PRO A 102 -30.35 -15.17 -11.80
CA PRO A 102 -31.78 -15.44 -11.66
C PRO A 102 -32.66 -14.58 -12.58
N GLU A 103 -32.28 -13.34 -12.83
CA GLU A 103 -33.00 -12.41 -13.70
C GLU A 103 -33.13 -12.90 -15.15
N ILE A 104 -32.22 -13.76 -15.62
CA ILE A 104 -32.29 -14.39 -16.95
C ILE A 104 -33.56 -15.24 -17.07
N LEU A 105 -33.92 -15.98 -16.02
CA LEU A 105 -35.15 -16.78 -15.99
C LEU A 105 -36.40 -15.88 -16.00
N GLY A 106 -36.33 -14.72 -15.35
CA GLY A 106 -37.41 -13.73 -15.33
C GLY A 106 -37.63 -13.10 -16.70
N TRP A 107 -36.53 -12.78 -17.38
CA TRP A 107 -36.54 -12.29 -18.77
C TRP A 107 -37.13 -13.32 -19.72
N LEU A 108 -36.65 -14.57 -19.71
CA LEU A 108 -37.17 -15.64 -20.55
C LEU A 108 -38.65 -15.94 -20.30
N HIS A 109 -39.10 -15.86 -19.05
CA HIS A 109 -40.51 -16.03 -18.71
C HIS A 109 -41.42 -15.04 -19.45
N VAL A 110 -41.05 -13.75 -19.45
CA VAL A 110 -41.84 -12.71 -20.13
C VAL A 110 -41.73 -12.85 -21.65
N LEU A 111 -40.53 -13.14 -22.16
CA LEU A 111 -40.33 -13.33 -23.59
C LEU A 111 -41.13 -14.51 -24.16
N GLN A 112 -41.13 -15.66 -23.48
CA GLN A 112 -41.90 -16.83 -23.94
C GLN A 112 -43.41 -16.58 -23.88
N ALA A 113 -43.89 -15.83 -22.88
CA ALA A 113 -45.30 -15.46 -22.77
C ALA A 113 -45.74 -14.53 -23.92
N LEU A 114 -44.85 -13.64 -24.37
CA LEU A 114 -45.11 -12.70 -25.47
C LEU A 114 -44.90 -13.31 -26.86
N ARG A 115 -43.88 -14.17 -27.00
CA ARG A 115 -43.47 -14.85 -28.23
C ARG A 115 -43.37 -16.36 -27.98
N PRO A 116 -44.50 -17.09 -27.97
CA PRO A 116 -44.50 -18.55 -27.80
C PRO A 116 -43.72 -19.30 -28.90
N ASP A 117 -43.47 -18.63 -30.04
CA ASP A 117 -42.71 -19.12 -31.17
C ASP A 117 -41.19 -18.91 -31.04
N LEU A 118 -40.72 -18.21 -30.01
CA LEU A 118 -39.30 -17.93 -29.79
C LEU A 118 -38.48 -19.22 -29.61
N ARG A 119 -37.34 -19.30 -30.32
CA ARG A 119 -36.47 -20.49 -30.36
C ARG A 119 -35.07 -20.28 -29.82
N GLU A 120 -34.55 -19.07 -29.88
CA GLU A 120 -33.19 -18.76 -29.44
C GLU A 120 -33.21 -17.50 -28.57
N ALA A 121 -32.25 -17.38 -27.66
CA ALA A 121 -32.00 -16.18 -26.87
C ALA A 121 -30.53 -16.13 -26.46
N THR A 122 -29.95 -14.93 -26.37
CA THR A 122 -28.54 -14.73 -25.99
C THR A 122 -28.43 -13.84 -24.76
N ALA A 123 -27.73 -14.31 -23.73
CA ALA A 123 -27.50 -13.60 -22.48
C ALA A 123 -26.00 -13.41 -22.23
N TYR A 124 -25.57 -12.15 -22.15
CA TYR A 124 -24.23 -11.79 -21.69
C TYR A 124 -24.29 -11.41 -20.21
N THR A 125 -23.51 -12.08 -19.36
CA THR A 125 -23.46 -11.80 -17.92
C THR A 125 -22.13 -11.17 -17.52
N PHE A 126 -22.22 -10.14 -16.68
CA PHE A 126 -21.11 -9.30 -16.25
C PHE A 126 -21.13 -9.17 -14.72
N ASP A 127 -20.08 -9.66 -14.05
CA ASP A 127 -19.99 -9.64 -12.59
C ASP A 127 -18.53 -9.56 -12.08
N LEU A 128 -18.35 -9.29 -10.78
CA LEU A 128 -17.03 -9.16 -10.13
C LEU A 128 -16.37 -10.51 -9.82
N VAL A 129 -17.17 -11.57 -9.66
CA VAL A 129 -16.72 -12.88 -9.19
C VAL A 129 -17.04 -13.95 -10.22
N HIS A 130 -16.17 -14.96 -10.34
CA HIS A 130 -16.44 -16.16 -11.11
C HIS A 130 -17.63 -16.98 -10.55
N TRP A 131 -18.83 -16.76 -11.11
CA TRP A 131 -20.07 -17.53 -10.84
C TRP A 131 -20.27 -18.71 -11.81
N HIS A 132 -19.19 -19.27 -12.35
CA HIS A 132 -19.25 -20.24 -13.44
C HIS A 132 -20.20 -21.42 -13.17
N ARG A 133 -20.07 -22.06 -12.00
CA ARG A 133 -20.91 -23.22 -11.64
C ARG A 133 -22.38 -22.82 -11.48
N GLU A 134 -22.66 -21.70 -10.83
CA GLU A 134 -24.02 -21.26 -10.58
C GLU A 134 -24.72 -20.78 -11.86
N LEU A 135 -23.97 -20.16 -12.79
CA LEU A 135 -24.46 -19.81 -14.13
C LEU A 135 -24.71 -21.06 -15.00
N GLU A 136 -23.87 -22.10 -14.88
CA GLU A 136 -24.15 -23.42 -15.50
C GLU A 136 -25.46 -24.02 -14.96
N ILE A 137 -25.68 -23.97 -13.64
CA ILE A 137 -26.95 -24.39 -13.03
C ILE A 137 -28.12 -23.57 -13.61
N THR A 138 -27.98 -22.26 -13.72
CA THR A 138 -29.00 -21.38 -14.34
C THR A 138 -29.29 -21.76 -15.78
N GLN A 139 -28.27 -22.09 -16.57
CA GLN A 139 -28.44 -22.53 -17.96
C GLN A 139 -29.19 -23.87 -18.05
N ILE A 140 -28.86 -24.83 -17.18
CA ILE A 140 -29.54 -26.14 -17.11
C ILE A 140 -31.01 -25.94 -16.70
N VAL A 141 -31.24 -25.18 -15.63
CA VAL A 141 -32.59 -24.85 -15.13
C VAL A 141 -33.40 -24.11 -16.19
N ALA A 142 -32.80 -23.19 -16.95
CA ALA A 142 -33.46 -22.51 -18.06
C ALA A 142 -33.91 -23.49 -19.15
N GLY A 143 -33.07 -24.46 -19.52
CA GLY A 143 -33.41 -25.48 -20.52
C GLY A 143 -34.58 -26.38 -20.09
N GLU A 144 -34.74 -26.61 -18.79
CA GLU A 144 -35.87 -27.38 -18.25
C GLU A 144 -37.17 -26.57 -18.17
N LEU A 145 -37.07 -25.32 -17.73
CA LEU A 145 -38.24 -24.45 -17.56
C LEU A 145 -38.75 -23.92 -18.90
N PHE A 146 -37.84 -23.73 -19.87
CA PHE A 146 -38.11 -23.14 -21.18
C PHE A 146 -37.60 -24.02 -22.33
N PRO A 147 -38.08 -25.28 -22.46
CA PRO A 147 -37.52 -26.25 -23.40
C PRO A 147 -37.67 -25.87 -24.88
N SER A 148 -38.52 -24.88 -25.18
CA SER A 148 -38.70 -24.35 -26.53
C SER A 148 -37.63 -23.35 -26.95
N ILE A 149 -36.83 -22.82 -26.01
CA ILE A 149 -35.83 -21.77 -26.22
C ILE A 149 -34.44 -22.32 -25.94
N ARG A 150 -33.54 -22.20 -26.92
CA ARG A 150 -32.11 -22.45 -26.74
C ARG A 150 -31.44 -21.18 -26.22
N LEU A 151 -30.98 -21.21 -24.98
CA LEU A 151 -30.28 -20.10 -24.34
C LEU A 151 -28.75 -20.20 -24.55
N HIS A 152 -28.18 -19.17 -25.16
CA HIS A 152 -26.73 -18.98 -25.28
C HIS A 152 -26.25 -18.03 -24.18
N MET A 153 -25.38 -18.50 -23.29
CA MET A 153 -24.84 -17.70 -22.19
C MET A 153 -23.35 -17.44 -22.39
N HIS A 154 -22.96 -16.18 -22.21
CA HIS A 154 -21.58 -15.73 -22.26
C HIS A 154 -21.26 -14.95 -20.99
N HIS A 155 -20.28 -15.38 -20.22
CA HIS A 155 -19.90 -14.73 -18.98
C HIS A 155 -18.56 -14.00 -19.12
N GLN A 156 -18.49 -12.80 -18.56
CA GLN A 156 -17.24 -12.05 -18.43
C GLN A 156 -17.17 -11.33 -17.09
N GLU A 157 -15.98 -11.27 -16.53
CA GLU A 157 -15.71 -10.45 -15.35
C GLU A 157 -15.65 -8.96 -15.70
N VAL A 158 -16.48 -8.17 -15.04
CA VAL A 158 -16.56 -6.71 -15.18
C VAL A 158 -16.80 -6.08 -13.82
N ASP A 159 -15.98 -5.09 -13.50
CA ASP A 159 -16.12 -4.29 -12.29
C ASP A 159 -16.77 -2.94 -12.63
N LEU A 160 -18.04 -2.77 -12.25
CA LEU A 160 -18.81 -1.55 -12.48
C LEU A 160 -18.26 -0.32 -11.71
N THR A 161 -17.33 -0.52 -10.78
CA THR A 161 -16.66 0.55 -10.03
C THR A 161 -15.33 0.99 -10.67
N LYS A 162 -14.91 0.32 -11.75
CA LYS A 162 -13.71 0.63 -12.54
C LYS A 162 -14.07 0.96 -13.97
N GLU A 163 -13.11 1.44 -14.73
CA GLU A 163 -13.28 1.75 -16.15
C GLU A 163 -13.79 0.53 -16.94
N LEU A 164 -14.89 0.71 -17.68
CA LEU A 164 -15.53 -0.37 -18.43
C LEU A 164 -14.81 -0.70 -19.74
N PRO A 165 -14.78 -1.97 -20.15
CA PRO A 165 -14.20 -2.37 -21.43
C PRO A 165 -15.11 -2.06 -22.64
N ILE A 166 -15.25 -0.78 -22.96
CA ILE A 166 -16.25 -0.24 -23.91
C ILE A 166 -16.24 -0.95 -25.27
N PHE A 167 -15.07 -1.23 -25.86
CA PHE A 167 -15.01 -1.90 -27.16
C PHE A 167 -15.67 -3.29 -27.15
N TYR A 168 -15.41 -4.08 -26.10
CA TYR A 168 -16.03 -5.40 -25.97
C TYR A 168 -17.52 -5.27 -25.67
N LEU A 169 -17.89 -4.33 -24.81
CA LEU A 169 -19.29 -4.09 -24.48
C LEU A 169 -20.08 -3.66 -25.71
N ARG A 170 -19.51 -2.84 -26.60
CA ARG A 170 -20.12 -2.53 -27.90
C ARG A 170 -20.26 -3.75 -28.80
N GLN A 171 -19.28 -4.66 -28.81
CA GLN A 171 -19.36 -5.90 -29.59
C GLN A 171 -20.43 -6.85 -29.03
N ALA A 172 -20.51 -7.01 -27.71
CA ALA A 172 -21.46 -7.91 -27.05
C ALA A 172 -22.89 -7.34 -27.00
N LEU A 173 -23.01 -6.02 -26.80
CA LEU A 173 -24.29 -5.32 -26.59
C LEU A 173 -24.79 -4.57 -27.83
N GLY A 174 -24.02 -4.51 -28.91
CA GLY A 174 -24.38 -3.75 -30.11
C GLY A 174 -25.68 -4.23 -30.78
N SER A 175 -26.14 -5.44 -30.46
CA SER A 175 -27.44 -5.98 -30.86
C SER A 175 -28.39 -6.25 -29.68
N ALA A 176 -28.08 -5.78 -28.47
CA ALA A 176 -28.87 -6.06 -27.28
C ALA A 176 -30.17 -5.25 -27.23
N GLN A 177 -31.31 -5.91 -27.07
CA GLN A 177 -32.59 -5.25 -26.82
C GLN A 177 -32.74 -4.82 -25.36
N PHE A 178 -31.98 -5.43 -24.45
CA PHE A 178 -32.08 -5.20 -23.01
C PHE A 178 -30.69 -5.06 -22.37
N ILE A 179 -30.54 -4.06 -21.51
CA ILE A 179 -29.42 -3.90 -20.57
C ILE A 179 -30.01 -3.86 -19.17
N ILE A 180 -29.62 -4.81 -18.33
CA ILE A 180 -30.16 -5.01 -16.99
C ILE A 180 -29.04 -4.83 -15.97
N VAL A 181 -29.26 -4.00 -14.96
CA VAL A 181 -28.37 -3.78 -13.82
C VAL A 181 -29.15 -4.06 -12.53
N GLN A 182 -28.94 -5.22 -11.92
CA GLN A 182 -29.77 -5.69 -10.81
C GLN A 182 -28.93 -6.09 -9.59
N ASN A 183 -29.39 -5.71 -8.39
CA ASN A 183 -28.85 -6.18 -7.10
C ASN A 183 -27.33 -5.96 -6.93
N CYS A 184 -26.88 -4.76 -7.26
CA CYS A 184 -25.49 -4.34 -7.08
C CYS A 184 -25.33 -2.87 -6.66
N LEU A 185 -26.39 -2.06 -6.69
CA LEU A 185 -26.36 -0.64 -6.31
C LEU A 185 -26.31 -0.49 -4.79
N ASN A 186 -26.99 -1.37 -4.05
CA ASN A 186 -27.01 -1.35 -2.58
C ASN A 186 -25.65 -1.73 -1.96
N ASP A 187 -24.76 -2.31 -2.76
CA ASP A 187 -23.41 -2.74 -2.37
C ASP A 187 -22.34 -1.68 -2.71
N LEU A 188 -22.72 -0.57 -3.38
CA LEU A 188 -21.79 0.49 -3.77
C LEU A 188 -21.42 1.38 -2.60
N SER A 189 -20.11 1.64 -2.46
CA SER A 189 -19.61 2.67 -1.55
C SER A 189 -19.69 4.06 -2.19
N LYS A 190 -19.83 5.11 -1.36
CA LYS A 190 -19.88 6.50 -1.84
C LYS A 190 -18.68 6.90 -2.69
N ALA A 191 -17.51 6.33 -2.42
CA ALA A 191 -16.28 6.62 -3.16
C ALA A 191 -16.33 6.19 -4.64
N HIS A 192 -17.22 5.26 -5.00
CA HIS A 192 -17.36 4.75 -6.36
C HIS A 192 -18.58 5.30 -7.10
N HIS A 193 -19.37 6.17 -6.47
CA HIS A 193 -20.60 6.69 -7.07
C HIS A 193 -20.35 7.42 -8.39
N GLU A 194 -19.32 8.28 -8.46
CA GLU A 194 -19.00 9.02 -9.68
C GLU A 194 -18.61 8.10 -10.83
N THR A 195 -17.67 7.18 -10.60
CA THR A 195 -17.25 6.19 -11.61
C THR A 195 -18.41 5.30 -12.03
N PHE A 196 -19.25 4.85 -11.09
CA PHE A 196 -20.41 4.03 -11.39
C PHE A 196 -21.43 4.79 -12.26
N ILE A 197 -21.76 6.04 -11.92
CA ILE A 197 -22.66 6.88 -12.72
C ILE A 197 -22.10 7.04 -14.13
N HIS A 198 -20.81 7.39 -14.26
CA HIS A 198 -20.15 7.50 -15.55
C HIS A 198 -20.25 6.20 -16.37
N ASN A 199 -20.02 5.06 -15.73
CA ASN A 199 -20.16 3.75 -16.37
C ASN A 199 -21.58 3.46 -16.83
N MET A 200 -22.60 3.85 -16.07
CA MET A 200 -24.00 3.70 -16.50
C MET A 200 -24.31 4.56 -17.72
N GLU A 201 -23.80 5.80 -17.76
CA GLU A 201 -23.90 6.66 -18.95
C GLU A 201 -23.24 6.01 -20.17
N MET A 202 -22.06 5.40 -19.99
CA MET A 202 -21.37 4.68 -21.05
C MET A 202 -22.14 3.44 -21.54
N LEU A 203 -22.77 2.68 -20.64
CA LEU A 203 -23.61 1.53 -21.01
C LEU A 203 -24.85 1.95 -21.79
N ILE A 204 -25.52 3.03 -21.35
CA ILE A 204 -26.63 3.66 -22.06
C ILE A 204 -26.17 4.09 -23.47
N GLY A 205 -24.98 4.68 -23.59
CA GLY A 205 -24.40 5.09 -24.88
C GLY A 205 -23.93 3.94 -25.79
N CYS A 206 -23.70 2.74 -25.24
CA CYS A 206 -23.36 1.54 -26.03
C CYS A 206 -24.60 0.80 -26.54
N ALA A 207 -25.77 1.08 -25.97
CA ALA A 207 -27.02 0.41 -26.30
C ALA A 207 -27.52 0.81 -27.70
N PRO A 208 -28.09 -0.13 -28.48
CA PRO A 208 -28.70 0.24 -29.74
C PRO A 208 -29.97 1.05 -29.51
N SER A 209 -30.32 1.86 -30.51
CA SER A 209 -31.56 2.65 -30.51
C SER A 209 -32.78 1.76 -30.25
N GLY A 210 -33.66 2.22 -29.35
CA GLY A 210 -34.88 1.53 -28.96
C GLY A 210 -34.71 0.56 -27.79
N ALA A 211 -33.47 0.15 -27.45
CA ALA A 211 -33.22 -0.79 -26.36
C ALA A 211 -33.74 -0.28 -25.00
N LEU A 212 -33.98 -1.21 -24.07
CA LEU A 212 -34.36 -0.89 -22.70
C LEU A 212 -33.16 -1.03 -21.77
N PHE A 213 -32.84 0.06 -21.06
CA PHE A 213 -31.96 0.05 -19.91
C PHE A 213 -32.81 -0.04 -18.63
N ILE A 214 -32.56 -1.07 -17.83
CA ILE A 214 -33.33 -1.40 -16.64
C ILE A 214 -32.38 -1.50 -15.46
N THR A 215 -32.64 -0.75 -14.40
CA THR A 215 -31.92 -0.93 -13.12
C THR A 215 -32.89 -1.12 -11.96
N THR A 216 -32.56 -2.03 -11.04
CA THR A 216 -33.40 -2.37 -9.90
C THR A 216 -32.61 -2.83 -8.68
N ASP A 217 -32.96 -2.32 -7.51
CA ASP A 217 -32.33 -2.69 -6.23
C ASP A 217 -33.23 -2.36 -5.02
N PHE A 218 -32.85 -2.79 -3.82
CA PHE A 218 -33.61 -2.59 -2.59
C PHE A 218 -33.86 -1.11 -2.27
N ILE A 219 -34.94 -0.86 -1.52
CA ILE A 219 -35.40 0.48 -1.12
C ILE A 219 -34.48 1.17 -0.08
N TYR A 220 -33.30 1.59 -0.52
CA TYR A 220 -32.38 2.41 0.27
C TYR A 220 -32.27 3.83 -0.30
N ASP A 221 -32.15 4.83 0.58
CA ASP A 221 -32.06 6.25 0.16
C ASP A 221 -30.88 6.52 -0.80
N HIS A 222 -29.74 5.85 -0.60
CA HIS A 222 -28.58 6.01 -1.47
C HIS A 222 -28.79 5.38 -2.86
N VAL A 223 -29.44 4.21 -2.94
CA VAL A 223 -29.84 3.57 -4.20
C VAL A 223 -30.78 4.49 -4.97
N ARG A 224 -31.78 5.03 -4.28
CA ARG A 224 -32.71 6.01 -4.86
C ARG A 224 -31.95 7.19 -5.45
N SER A 225 -31.06 7.80 -4.67
CA SER A 225 -30.25 8.93 -5.14
C SER A 225 -29.42 8.57 -6.38
N LEU A 226 -28.76 7.41 -6.42
CA LEU A 226 -28.01 6.96 -7.60
C LEU A 226 -28.89 6.81 -8.85
N MET A 227 -30.05 6.17 -8.70
CA MET A 227 -31.01 6.03 -9.81
C MET A 227 -31.56 7.38 -10.29
N GLU A 228 -31.78 8.35 -9.39
CA GLU A 228 -32.19 9.72 -9.76
C GLU A 228 -31.12 10.40 -10.63
N HIS A 229 -29.82 10.24 -10.31
CA HIS A 229 -28.73 10.79 -11.12
C HIS A 229 -28.68 10.15 -12.52
N ILE A 230 -28.80 8.83 -12.60
CA ILE A 230 -28.83 8.10 -13.88
C ILE A 230 -30.03 8.56 -14.72
N GLN A 231 -31.21 8.67 -14.10
CA GLN A 231 -32.42 9.15 -14.77
C GLN A 231 -32.25 10.57 -15.31
N GLN A 232 -31.72 11.49 -14.50
CA GLN A 232 -31.49 12.88 -14.91
C GLN A 232 -30.47 12.98 -16.05
N SER A 233 -29.40 12.19 -16.02
CA SER A 233 -28.40 12.17 -17.09
C SER A 233 -28.99 11.66 -18.40
N ALA A 234 -29.72 10.54 -18.35
CA ALA A 234 -30.39 9.97 -19.52
C ALA A 234 -31.43 10.94 -20.12
N GLN A 235 -32.18 11.67 -19.29
CA GLN A 235 -33.12 12.70 -19.75
C GLN A 235 -32.43 13.88 -20.43
N LYS A 236 -31.29 14.35 -19.89
CA LYS A 236 -30.47 15.39 -20.53
C LYS A 236 -29.95 14.96 -21.89
N GLN A 237 -29.68 13.67 -22.07
CA GLN A 237 -29.24 13.07 -23.33
C GLN A 237 -30.42 12.78 -24.29
N GLY A 238 -31.66 13.12 -23.93
CA GLY A 238 -32.83 12.95 -24.80
C GLY A 238 -33.40 11.53 -24.83
N HIS A 239 -33.02 10.66 -23.90
CA HIS A 239 -33.63 9.33 -23.73
C HIS A 239 -34.98 9.41 -22.99
N CYS A 240 -35.87 8.45 -23.25
CA CYS A 240 -37.22 8.45 -22.69
C CYS A 240 -37.29 7.61 -21.41
N THR A 241 -37.73 8.19 -20.30
CA THR A 241 -38.03 7.40 -19.09
C THR A 241 -39.43 6.80 -19.21
N LEU A 242 -39.53 5.48 -19.35
CA LEU A 242 -40.82 4.78 -19.46
C LEU A 242 -41.49 4.57 -18.10
N GLN A 243 -40.68 4.37 -17.05
CA GLN A 243 -41.16 4.21 -15.68
C GLN A 243 -40.29 5.06 -14.74
N PRO A 244 -40.85 6.12 -14.12
CA PRO A 244 -40.12 6.93 -13.13
C PRO A 244 -39.93 6.16 -11.82
N LEU A 245 -38.96 6.59 -11.02
CA LEU A 245 -38.42 5.91 -9.83
C LEU A 245 -39.43 5.58 -8.70
N ASP A 246 -40.66 6.10 -8.75
CA ASP A 246 -41.62 6.10 -7.62
C ASP A 246 -42.64 4.94 -7.59
N ARG A 247 -42.40 3.82 -8.30
CA ARG A 247 -43.22 2.61 -8.11
C ARG A 247 -42.46 1.57 -7.31
N ASP A 248 -42.71 1.52 -6.00
CA ASP A 248 -42.26 0.42 -5.15
C ASP A 248 -42.83 -0.91 -5.68
N ILE A 249 -41.97 -1.73 -6.28
CA ILE A 249 -42.38 -3.06 -6.74
C ILE A 249 -42.37 -3.99 -5.53
N CYS A 250 -43.55 -4.22 -4.95
CA CYS A 250 -43.74 -5.18 -3.87
C CYS A 250 -44.04 -6.57 -4.45
N TYR A 251 -43.14 -7.53 -4.22
CA TYR A 251 -43.32 -8.91 -4.70
C TYR A 251 -43.67 -9.87 -3.57
N SER A 252 -44.64 -10.76 -3.82
CA SER A 252 -45.04 -11.88 -2.95
C SER A 252 -44.37 -13.17 -3.44
N PRO A 253 -43.81 -14.04 -2.59
CA PRO A 253 -42.83 -15.04 -2.98
C PRO A 253 -43.34 -16.10 -3.95
N ILE A 254 -42.40 -16.62 -4.75
CA ILE A 254 -42.51 -17.92 -5.40
C ILE A 254 -42.88 -18.96 -4.33
N PRO A 255 -43.97 -19.74 -4.51
CA PRO A 255 -44.33 -20.81 -3.58
C PRO A 255 -43.16 -21.75 -3.33
N LEU A 256 -42.76 -21.94 -2.07
CA LEU A 256 -41.66 -22.85 -1.73
C LEU A 256 -42.06 -24.30 -2.03
N ALA A 257 -41.11 -25.10 -2.50
CA ALA A 257 -41.30 -26.55 -2.52
C ALA A 257 -41.48 -27.07 -1.07
N PRO A 258 -42.36 -28.06 -0.83
CA PRO A 258 -42.62 -28.57 0.52
C PRO A 258 -41.35 -28.95 1.28
N ILE A 259 -40.44 -29.67 0.62
CA ILE A 259 -39.13 -30.05 1.18
C ILE A 259 -38.26 -28.86 1.61
N VAL A 260 -38.30 -27.75 0.88
CA VAL A 260 -37.51 -26.54 1.23
C VAL A 260 -38.15 -25.80 2.39
N GLN A 261 -39.49 -25.76 2.45
CA GLN A 261 -40.22 -25.15 3.56
C GLN A 261 -40.07 -25.98 4.86
N GLU A 262 -40.06 -27.30 4.75
CA GLU A 262 -39.89 -28.23 5.88
C GLU A 262 -38.46 -28.26 6.41
N GLU A 263 -37.46 -28.28 5.52
CA GLU A 263 -36.07 -28.61 5.89
C GLU A 263 -35.09 -27.43 5.87
N LEU A 264 -35.44 -26.29 5.26
CA LEU A 264 -34.54 -25.12 5.18
C LEU A 264 -35.18 -23.84 5.71
N LEU A 265 -36.37 -23.48 5.21
CA LEU A 265 -37.07 -22.25 5.55
C LEU A 265 -38.23 -22.51 6.51
N THR A 266 -37.89 -23.07 7.67
CA THR A 266 -38.80 -23.64 8.68
C THR A 266 -39.73 -22.63 9.35
N GLY A 267 -39.51 -21.32 9.16
CA GLY A 267 -40.29 -20.28 9.85
C GLY A 267 -39.76 -19.89 11.23
N VAL A 268 -38.62 -20.44 11.67
CA VAL A 268 -38.02 -20.13 12.99
C VAL A 268 -36.81 -19.20 12.83
N GLY A 269 -36.75 -18.13 13.62
CA GLY A 269 -35.61 -17.20 13.67
C GLY A 269 -35.26 -16.61 12.29
N ASN A 270 -33.97 -16.68 11.92
CA ASN A 270 -33.52 -16.22 10.60
C ASN A 270 -33.86 -17.21 9.46
N LEU A 271 -34.72 -18.21 9.64
CA LEU A 271 -35.17 -19.12 8.57
C LEU A 271 -36.61 -18.84 8.10
N ILE A 272 -37.16 -17.67 8.44
CA ILE A 272 -38.50 -17.26 7.98
C ILE A 272 -38.52 -17.00 6.46
N PRO A 273 -39.40 -17.64 5.67
CA PRO A 273 -39.54 -17.33 4.24
C PRO A 273 -39.78 -15.84 3.99
N ARG A 274 -39.09 -15.22 3.02
CA ARG A 274 -39.37 -13.83 2.65
C ARG A 274 -40.74 -13.76 1.97
N ARG A 275 -41.66 -12.97 2.53
CA ARG A 275 -43.06 -12.85 2.04
C ARG A 275 -43.35 -11.59 1.24
N LYS A 276 -42.57 -10.53 1.46
CA LYS A 276 -42.67 -9.27 0.75
C LYS A 276 -41.29 -8.66 0.64
N THR A 277 -40.92 -8.24 -0.56
CA THR A 277 -39.69 -7.48 -0.80
C THR A 277 -40.01 -6.31 -1.71
N GLN A 278 -39.50 -5.13 -1.35
CA GLN A 278 -39.70 -3.89 -2.09
C GLN A 278 -38.38 -3.50 -2.77
N TYR A 279 -38.50 -2.99 -4.00
CA TYR A 279 -37.38 -2.54 -4.82
C TYR A 279 -37.70 -1.20 -5.46
N HIS A 280 -36.68 -0.35 -5.60
CA HIS A 280 -36.67 0.73 -6.56
C HIS A 280 -36.37 0.17 -7.95
N SER A 281 -37.04 0.69 -8.96
CA SER A 281 -36.83 0.30 -10.36
C SER A 281 -36.85 1.53 -11.26
N LEU A 282 -35.94 1.57 -12.22
CA LEU A 282 -35.87 2.60 -13.25
C LEU A 282 -35.81 1.92 -14.63
N VAL A 283 -36.67 2.37 -15.55
CA VAL A 283 -36.71 1.88 -16.94
C VAL A 283 -36.56 3.04 -17.90
N ILE A 284 -35.48 3.00 -18.70
CA ILE A 284 -35.15 4.00 -19.71
C ILE A 284 -35.18 3.32 -21.08
N GLN A 285 -35.86 3.94 -22.04
CA GLN A 285 -35.82 3.57 -23.44
C GLN A 285 -34.86 4.49 -24.20
N ILE A 286 -33.92 3.88 -24.91
CA ILE A 286 -32.88 4.58 -25.66
C ILE A 286 -33.49 5.21 -26.93
N ASN A 287 -33.35 6.52 -27.08
CA ASN A 287 -33.95 7.28 -28.18
C ASN A 287 -33.02 7.30 -29.42
N PRO A 288 -33.53 6.99 -30.64
CA PRO A 288 -32.76 7.06 -31.89
C PRO A 288 -32.15 8.44 -32.21
N ASN A 289 -32.80 9.52 -31.78
CA ASN A 289 -32.44 10.89 -32.17
C ASN A 289 -31.60 11.63 -31.10
N ALA A 290 -31.15 10.92 -30.07
CA ALA A 290 -30.26 11.48 -29.06
C ALA A 290 -28.87 11.72 -29.67
N GLU A 291 -28.33 12.94 -29.56
CA GLU A 291 -26.92 13.20 -29.87
C GLU A 291 -26.06 12.32 -28.96
N SER A 292 -25.28 11.41 -29.54
CA SER A 292 -24.38 10.54 -28.76
C SER A 292 -23.30 11.44 -28.12
N PRO A 293 -23.22 11.55 -26.78
CA PRO A 293 -22.32 12.50 -26.14
C PRO A 293 -20.87 12.00 -26.09
N VAL A 294 -20.60 10.79 -26.59
CA VAL A 294 -19.29 10.19 -26.55
C VAL A 294 -18.55 10.56 -27.84
N SER A 295 -17.94 11.74 -27.86
CA SER A 295 -16.68 11.90 -28.60
C SER A 295 -15.78 10.74 -28.18
N GLU A 296 -15.22 9.99 -29.14
CA GLU A 296 -14.29 8.90 -28.85
C GLU A 296 -13.33 9.34 -27.73
N PRO A 297 -13.43 8.76 -26.51
CA PRO A 297 -12.38 8.95 -25.55
C PRO A 297 -11.17 8.29 -26.20
N GLN A 298 -10.11 9.05 -26.42
CA GLN A 298 -8.82 8.39 -26.62
C GLN A 298 -8.64 7.43 -25.44
N PRO A 299 -8.36 6.14 -25.70
CA PRO A 299 -8.34 5.13 -24.65
C PRO A 299 -7.39 5.57 -23.55
N THR A 300 -7.90 5.75 -22.34
CA THR A 300 -7.08 6.04 -21.18
C THR A 300 -6.17 4.85 -20.92
N ARG A 301 -4.86 5.13 -20.76
CA ARG A 301 -3.79 4.13 -20.62
C ARG A 301 -4.04 3.04 -19.58
N LEU A 302 -4.84 3.32 -18.54
CA LEU A 302 -5.20 2.35 -17.51
C LEU A 302 -6.08 1.19 -18.06
N GLY A 303 -6.92 1.45 -19.06
CA GLY A 303 -7.75 0.43 -19.73
C GLY A 303 -6.97 -0.52 -20.64
N LEU A 304 -5.79 -0.11 -21.12
CA LEU A 304 -4.86 -0.95 -21.89
C LEU A 304 -4.07 -1.93 -21.00
N GLU A 305 -3.87 -1.62 -19.70
CA GLU A 305 -3.09 -2.47 -18.77
C GLU A 305 -3.73 -3.84 -18.47
N MET A 306 -5.03 -4.05 -18.72
CA MET A 306 -5.77 -5.27 -18.30
C MET A 306 -6.13 -6.27 -19.41
N ARG A 307 -5.76 -6.04 -20.68
CA ARG A 307 -6.19 -6.90 -21.80
C ARG A 307 -5.05 -7.34 -22.70
N LEU A 308 -4.46 -8.48 -22.36
CA LEU A 308 -3.47 -9.12 -23.21
C LEU A 308 -4.14 -9.79 -24.43
N ASN A 309 -3.79 -9.36 -25.65
CA ASN A 309 -4.17 -10.07 -26.87
C ASN A 309 -3.44 -11.44 -26.96
N HIS A 310 -3.80 -12.29 -27.94
CA HIS A 310 -3.21 -13.64 -28.01
C HIS A 310 -1.69 -13.61 -28.22
N ALA A 311 -1.20 -12.68 -29.04
CA ALA A 311 0.23 -12.43 -29.25
C ALA A 311 0.93 -12.07 -27.93
N GLU A 312 0.41 -11.08 -27.21
CA GLU A 312 0.93 -10.65 -25.91
C GLU A 312 0.90 -11.77 -24.88
N LYS A 313 -0.21 -12.54 -24.78
CA LYS A 313 -0.29 -13.70 -23.87
C LYS A 313 0.83 -14.70 -24.13
N LEU A 314 1.09 -15.04 -25.39
CA LEU A 314 2.16 -15.96 -25.78
C LEU A 314 3.54 -15.42 -25.38
N ILE A 315 3.83 -14.16 -25.75
CA ILE A 315 5.12 -13.52 -25.45
C ILE A 315 5.34 -13.44 -23.93
N PHE A 316 4.33 -13.03 -23.19
CA PHE A 316 4.42 -12.85 -21.75
C PHE A 316 4.48 -14.16 -20.96
N GLN A 317 3.85 -15.23 -21.45
CA GLN A 317 4.04 -16.58 -20.91
C GLN A 317 5.47 -17.08 -21.14
N ASN A 318 6.03 -16.83 -22.33
CA ASN A 318 7.38 -17.25 -22.67
C ASN A 318 8.45 -16.45 -21.90
N LEU A 319 8.28 -15.13 -21.78
CA LEU A 319 9.18 -14.26 -20.99
C LEU A 319 9.12 -14.55 -19.48
N ALA A 320 8.01 -15.07 -18.95
CA ALA A 320 7.91 -15.43 -17.53
C ALA A 320 8.90 -16.53 -17.10
N LYS A 321 9.47 -17.27 -18.05
CA LYS A 321 10.50 -18.30 -17.81
C LYS A 321 11.93 -17.76 -17.85
N LEU A 322 12.13 -16.48 -18.16
CA LEU A 322 13.45 -15.85 -18.06
C LEU A 322 13.98 -15.92 -16.63
N ASP A 323 15.29 -16.09 -16.49
CA ASP A 323 15.95 -15.98 -15.21
C ASP A 323 15.80 -14.55 -14.64
N LYS A 324 14.97 -14.42 -13.61
CA LYS A 324 14.67 -13.15 -12.93
C LYS A 324 15.89 -12.56 -12.22
N SER A 325 16.97 -13.32 -12.06
CA SER A 325 18.23 -12.81 -11.51
C SER A 325 19.04 -12.02 -12.54
N SER A 326 18.84 -12.32 -13.84
CA SER A 326 19.60 -11.77 -14.96
C SER A 326 18.79 -10.80 -15.84
N TYR A 327 17.46 -10.94 -15.83
CA TYR A 327 16.54 -10.16 -16.67
C TYR A 327 15.33 -9.66 -15.86
N THR A 328 14.89 -8.43 -16.15
CA THR A 328 13.60 -7.89 -15.72
C THR A 328 12.86 -7.39 -16.94
N TYR A 329 11.56 -7.63 -17.02
CA TYR A 329 10.74 -7.06 -18.07
C TYR A 329 9.54 -6.33 -17.47
N LEU A 330 9.15 -5.23 -18.11
CA LEU A 330 8.01 -4.40 -17.76
C LEU A 330 7.07 -4.36 -18.95
N ARG A 331 5.80 -4.64 -18.67
CA ARG A 331 4.69 -4.51 -19.63
C ARG A 331 4.09 -3.14 -19.40
N TYR A 332 3.81 -2.40 -20.46
CA TYR A 332 3.17 -1.08 -20.37
C TYR A 332 3.84 -0.21 -19.29
N PRO A 333 5.13 0.14 -19.43
CA PRO A 333 5.81 0.96 -18.43
C PRO A 333 5.04 2.27 -18.24
N LYS A 334 4.91 2.69 -16.98
CA LYS A 334 4.12 3.85 -16.54
C LYS A 334 4.85 5.17 -16.78
N VAL A 335 5.53 5.31 -17.90
CA VAL A 335 6.32 6.50 -18.22
C VAL A 335 5.44 7.74 -18.29
N ASP A 336 5.98 8.85 -17.80
CA ASP A 336 5.33 10.16 -17.67
C ASP A 336 5.26 10.90 -19.02
N THR A 337 4.67 10.25 -20.02
CA THR A 337 4.67 10.66 -21.44
C THR A 337 3.47 10.05 -22.15
N ASP A 338 3.02 10.61 -23.27
CA ASP A 338 1.93 10.01 -24.08
C ASP A 338 2.38 8.80 -24.90
N ILE A 339 3.69 8.64 -25.13
CA ILE A 339 4.28 7.60 -25.99
C ILE A 339 5.03 6.56 -25.13
N ALA A 340 4.45 5.36 -24.97
CA ALA A 340 5.05 4.26 -24.20
C ALA A 340 5.11 2.99 -25.03
N PRO A 341 6.15 2.18 -24.85
CA PRO A 341 6.27 0.91 -25.56
C PRO A 341 5.38 -0.15 -24.92
N ASP A 342 5.00 -1.18 -25.69
CA ASP A 342 4.27 -2.33 -25.14
C ASP A 342 5.11 -3.13 -24.12
N LEU A 343 6.42 -3.26 -24.39
CA LEU A 343 7.34 -4.07 -23.62
C LEU A 343 8.72 -3.42 -23.51
N VAL A 344 9.28 -3.42 -22.29
CA VAL A 344 10.69 -3.11 -22.06
C VAL A 344 11.36 -4.27 -21.34
N ILE A 345 12.44 -4.79 -21.90
CA ILE A 345 13.30 -5.80 -21.25
C ILE A 345 14.60 -5.11 -20.83
N VAL A 346 14.96 -5.26 -19.57
CA VAL A 346 16.17 -4.72 -18.97
C VAL A 346 17.03 -5.87 -18.47
N SER A 347 18.29 -5.88 -18.92
CA SER A 347 19.31 -6.82 -18.49
C SER A 347 20.56 -6.08 -18.11
N ARG A 348 21.21 -6.50 -17.02
CA ARG A 348 22.46 -5.86 -16.58
C ARG A 348 23.55 -5.96 -17.65
N ASP A 349 23.72 -7.15 -18.23
CA ASP A 349 24.84 -7.40 -19.15
C ASP A 349 24.49 -7.16 -20.62
N LYS A 350 23.19 -7.13 -20.95
CA LYS A 350 22.71 -7.05 -22.34
C LYS A 350 22.08 -5.71 -22.72
N GLY A 351 21.79 -4.84 -21.76
CA GLY A 351 21.24 -3.53 -22.09
C GLY A 351 19.73 -3.41 -21.89
N VAL A 352 19.16 -2.45 -22.61
CA VAL A 352 17.71 -2.18 -22.65
C VAL A 352 17.19 -2.56 -24.04
N ILE A 353 16.11 -3.34 -24.09
CA ILE A 353 15.35 -3.66 -25.30
C ILE A 353 13.96 -3.05 -25.16
N VAL A 354 13.63 -2.12 -26.05
CA VAL A 354 12.31 -1.53 -26.20
C VAL A 354 11.60 -2.27 -27.32
N ALA A 355 10.41 -2.80 -27.06
CA ALA A 355 9.72 -3.67 -28.00
C ALA A 355 8.25 -3.30 -28.16
N GLU A 356 7.79 -3.40 -29.41
CA GLU A 356 6.39 -3.20 -29.81
C GLU A 356 5.80 -4.54 -30.26
N ILE A 357 4.61 -4.89 -29.75
CA ILE A 357 3.97 -6.19 -30.00
C ILE A 357 2.75 -5.96 -30.90
N ARG A 358 2.63 -6.75 -31.97
CA ARG A 358 1.49 -6.68 -32.89
C ARG A 358 0.94 -8.06 -33.24
N ASP A 359 -0.38 -8.23 -33.14
CA ASP A 359 -1.09 -9.50 -33.44
C ASP A 359 -1.55 -9.59 -34.90
N TRP A 360 -0.62 -9.45 -35.86
CA TRP A 360 -0.92 -9.41 -37.29
C TRP A 360 -0.86 -10.78 -37.97
N ARG A 361 -1.70 -11.00 -38.99
CA ARG A 361 -1.69 -12.19 -39.86
C ARG A 361 -1.03 -11.97 -41.22
N GLY A 362 -0.99 -10.73 -41.69
CA GLY A 362 -0.39 -10.38 -42.98
C GLY A 362 -0.25 -8.88 -43.14
N LEU A 363 0.64 -8.47 -44.04
CA LEU A 363 1.01 -7.08 -44.29
C LEU A 363 1.25 -6.85 -45.78
N GLN A 364 0.83 -5.67 -46.26
CA GLN A 364 1.12 -5.13 -47.59
C GLN A 364 1.52 -3.65 -47.46
N PRO A 365 2.64 -3.22 -48.06
CA PRO A 365 3.05 -1.82 -48.04
C PRO A 365 2.08 -0.96 -48.86
N THR A 366 1.80 0.26 -48.40
CA THR A 366 1.06 1.27 -49.16
C THR A 366 1.99 2.34 -49.74
N ASN A 367 1.54 3.04 -50.78
CA ASN A 367 2.35 4.03 -51.51
C ASN A 367 2.78 5.24 -50.65
N ASP A 368 2.13 5.48 -49.52
CA ASP A 368 2.37 6.58 -48.58
C ASP A 368 3.26 6.18 -47.39
N GLY A 369 3.85 4.98 -47.40
CA GLY A 369 4.76 4.50 -46.35
C GLY A 369 4.07 3.91 -45.12
N ARG A 370 2.73 3.90 -45.08
CA ARG A 370 1.94 3.16 -44.08
C ARG A 370 1.83 1.69 -44.47
N LEU A 371 1.26 0.90 -43.56
CA LEU A 371 1.14 -0.54 -43.71
C LEU A 371 -0.34 -0.90 -43.76
N LYS A 372 -0.79 -1.55 -44.83
CA LYS A 372 -2.08 -2.21 -44.88
C LYS A 372 -1.92 -3.61 -44.29
N VAL A 373 -2.71 -3.94 -43.29
CA VAL A 373 -2.47 -5.09 -42.41
C VAL A 373 -3.76 -5.82 -42.14
N ILE A 374 -3.62 -7.15 -42.07
CA ILE A 374 -4.72 -8.06 -41.74
C ILE A 374 -4.53 -8.46 -40.28
N GLU A 375 -5.48 -8.05 -39.44
CA GLU A 375 -5.45 -8.34 -38.01
C GLU A 375 -5.83 -9.79 -37.71
N SER A 376 -5.58 -10.21 -36.47
CA SER A 376 -6.00 -11.52 -35.99
C SER A 376 -7.53 -11.72 -35.98
N SER A 377 -8.29 -10.63 -35.95
CA SER A 377 -9.75 -10.55 -36.10
C SER A 377 -10.23 -10.84 -37.54
N GLY A 378 -9.33 -10.75 -38.52
CA GLY A 378 -9.67 -10.79 -39.95
C GLY A 378 -10.03 -9.43 -40.54
N ALA A 379 -10.04 -8.36 -39.74
CA ALA A 379 -10.22 -6.99 -40.23
C ALA A 379 -8.98 -6.51 -41.00
N GLU A 380 -9.22 -5.72 -42.05
CA GLU A 380 -8.17 -4.98 -42.75
C GLU A 380 -8.10 -3.56 -42.19
N ALA A 381 -6.92 -3.14 -41.76
CA ALA A 381 -6.65 -1.81 -41.23
C ALA A 381 -5.37 -1.23 -41.83
N ILE A 382 -5.17 0.09 -41.69
CA ILE A 382 -3.95 0.78 -42.08
C ILE A 382 -3.29 1.34 -40.83
N TYR A 383 -2.05 0.95 -40.57
CA TYR A 383 -1.26 1.39 -39.43
C TYR A 383 0.01 2.12 -39.87
N ASP A 384 0.49 3.01 -39.02
CA ASP A 384 1.85 3.55 -39.15
C ASP A 384 2.88 2.45 -38.95
N ASN A 385 4.09 2.64 -39.51
CA ASN A 385 5.13 1.64 -39.42
C ASN A 385 5.59 1.48 -37.96
N PRO A 386 5.44 0.29 -37.34
CA PRO A 386 5.82 0.07 -35.96
C PRO A 386 7.34 0.23 -35.74
N ALA A 387 8.15 0.16 -36.80
CA ALA A 387 9.56 0.50 -36.72
C ALA A 387 9.79 1.96 -36.32
N THR A 388 9.00 2.88 -36.88
CA THR A 388 9.08 4.30 -36.56
C THR A 388 8.64 4.54 -35.11
N ILE A 389 7.48 3.97 -34.72
CA ILE A 389 6.91 4.12 -33.38
C ILE A 389 7.89 3.66 -32.30
N VAL A 390 8.46 2.45 -32.43
CA VAL A 390 9.38 1.91 -31.42
C VAL A 390 10.71 2.67 -31.36
N GLN A 391 11.18 3.24 -32.48
CA GLN A 391 12.38 4.07 -32.53
C GLN A 391 12.18 5.43 -31.85
N GLU A 392 11.06 6.09 -32.12
CA GLU A 392 10.69 7.36 -31.47
C GLU A 392 10.55 7.15 -29.95
N THR A 393 9.82 6.11 -29.57
CA THR A 393 9.62 5.74 -28.15
C THR A 393 10.94 5.45 -27.45
N ALA A 394 11.83 4.67 -28.08
CA ALA A 394 13.14 4.35 -27.54
C ALA A 394 14.04 5.60 -27.40
N THR A 395 13.96 6.54 -28.35
CA THR A 395 14.71 7.81 -28.29
C THR A 395 14.22 8.65 -27.12
N HIS A 396 12.90 8.77 -26.96
CA HIS A 396 12.33 9.54 -25.86
C HIS A 396 12.68 8.98 -24.47
N LEU A 397 12.68 7.65 -24.32
CA LEU A 397 13.14 6.99 -23.10
C LEU A 397 14.63 7.26 -22.80
N LYS A 398 15.48 7.39 -23.82
CA LYS A 398 16.89 7.79 -23.65
C LYS A 398 17.01 9.25 -23.19
N ASP A 399 16.17 10.14 -23.70
CA ASP A 399 16.16 11.54 -23.31
C ASP A 399 15.77 11.69 -21.84
N LEU A 400 14.71 10.99 -21.41
CA LEU A 400 14.30 10.93 -20.00
C LEU A 400 15.41 10.37 -19.10
N TYR A 401 16.15 9.35 -19.58
CA TYR A 401 17.30 8.81 -18.87
C TYR A 401 18.40 9.85 -18.69
N THR A 402 18.78 10.53 -19.75
CA THR A 402 19.84 11.56 -19.74
C THR A 402 19.45 12.74 -18.86
N GLN A 403 18.21 13.23 -18.98
CA GLN A 403 17.66 14.31 -18.15
C GLN A 403 17.69 13.94 -16.66
N ARG A 404 17.34 12.70 -16.32
CA ARG A 404 17.35 12.22 -14.94
C ARG A 404 18.76 12.04 -14.37
N CYS A 405 19.70 11.55 -15.17
CA CYS A 405 21.12 11.49 -14.79
C CYS A 405 21.68 12.88 -14.45
N SER A 406 21.35 13.87 -15.28
CA SER A 406 21.74 15.28 -15.05
C SER A 406 21.09 15.85 -13.78
N GLY A 407 19.78 15.62 -13.58
CA GLY A 407 19.07 16.02 -12.35
C GLY A 407 19.64 15.39 -11.07
N LEU A 408 20.11 14.15 -11.16
CA LEU A 408 20.79 13.44 -10.06
C LEU A 408 22.28 13.82 -9.93
N LYS A 409 22.77 14.78 -10.72
CA LYS A 409 24.15 15.29 -10.74
C LYS A 409 25.20 14.18 -10.94
N MET A 410 24.94 13.26 -11.86
CA MET A 410 25.90 12.22 -12.24
C MET A 410 26.93 12.76 -13.25
N GLU A 411 28.20 12.36 -13.12
CA GLU A 411 29.29 12.79 -14.01
C GLU A 411 29.20 12.23 -15.45
N LYS A 412 28.27 11.30 -15.73
CA LYS A 412 28.12 10.66 -17.04
C LYS A 412 26.80 11.01 -17.71
N ASP A 413 26.86 11.88 -18.72
CA ASP A 413 25.71 12.28 -19.56
C ASP A 413 25.47 11.36 -20.77
N THR A 414 26.31 10.34 -20.98
CA THR A 414 26.23 9.45 -22.16
C THR A 414 25.96 8.00 -21.79
N ILE A 415 24.97 7.39 -22.46
CA ILE A 415 24.61 5.97 -22.31
C ILE A 415 25.76 5.08 -22.81
N ALA A 416 26.39 4.33 -21.90
CA ALA A 416 27.53 3.46 -22.20
C ALA A 416 27.13 1.99 -22.48
N PHE A 417 25.86 1.65 -22.33
CA PHE A 417 25.33 0.29 -22.46
C PHE A 417 24.46 0.11 -23.72
N PRO A 418 24.21 -1.14 -24.16
CA PRO A 418 23.41 -1.39 -25.35
C PRO A 418 21.95 -0.92 -25.18
N TRP A 419 21.40 -0.24 -26.20
CA TRP A 419 20.00 0.18 -26.25
C TRP A 419 19.40 -0.17 -27.60
N MET A 420 18.39 -1.03 -27.60
CA MET A 420 17.92 -1.71 -28.81
C MET A 420 16.40 -1.66 -28.95
N THR A 421 15.94 -1.75 -30.18
CA THR A 421 14.51 -1.73 -30.54
C THR A 421 14.11 -3.02 -31.23
N ARG A 422 12.94 -3.57 -30.88
CA ARG A 422 12.40 -4.78 -31.50
C ARG A 422 10.93 -4.64 -31.87
N ILE A 423 10.52 -5.28 -32.96
CA ILE A 423 9.12 -5.47 -33.33
C ILE A 423 8.80 -6.95 -33.18
N ILE A 424 7.74 -7.29 -32.48
CA ILE A 424 7.38 -8.68 -32.19
C ILE A 424 6.10 -9.03 -32.95
N LEU A 425 6.22 -9.91 -33.95
CA LEU A 425 5.15 -10.38 -34.84
C LEU A 425 4.96 -11.90 -34.67
N PRO A 426 4.35 -12.37 -33.58
CA PRO A 426 4.41 -13.78 -33.19
C PRO A 426 3.60 -14.71 -34.08
N ARG A 427 2.85 -14.22 -35.08
CA ARG A 427 2.12 -15.04 -36.07
C ARG A 427 2.72 -15.01 -37.46
N ILE A 428 3.75 -14.20 -37.70
CA ILE A 428 4.36 -14.03 -39.02
C ILE A 428 5.62 -14.88 -39.09
N ARG A 429 5.75 -15.72 -40.11
CA ARG A 429 6.95 -16.54 -40.32
C ARG A 429 8.15 -15.70 -40.78
N GLN A 430 9.36 -16.14 -40.42
CA GLN A 430 10.61 -15.49 -40.77
C GLN A 430 10.78 -15.27 -42.28
N THR A 431 10.31 -16.20 -43.11
CA THR A 431 10.39 -16.07 -44.57
C THR A 431 9.62 -14.86 -45.13
N ALA A 432 8.49 -14.49 -44.50
CA ALA A 432 7.74 -13.30 -44.88
C ALA A 432 8.44 -12.02 -44.40
N ILE A 433 9.04 -12.07 -43.19
CA ILE A 433 9.82 -10.98 -42.64
C ILE A 433 11.04 -10.70 -43.52
N ASP A 434 11.77 -11.72 -43.94
CA ASP A 434 12.96 -11.58 -44.81
C ASP A 434 12.61 -10.92 -46.14
N ALA A 435 11.44 -11.26 -46.71
CA ALA A 435 10.93 -10.60 -47.91
C ALA A 435 10.62 -9.12 -47.68
N TRP A 436 10.03 -8.76 -46.53
CA TRP A 436 9.75 -7.36 -46.18
C TRP A 436 11.02 -6.55 -45.86
N VAL A 437 12.02 -7.18 -45.25
CA VAL A 437 13.35 -6.58 -45.03
C VAL A 437 14.03 -6.34 -46.37
N ALA A 438 13.98 -7.28 -47.31
CA ALA A 438 14.52 -7.11 -48.66
C ALA A 438 13.80 -5.99 -49.46
N GLN A 439 12.52 -5.75 -49.17
CA GLN A 439 11.73 -4.64 -49.71
C GLN A 439 11.97 -3.29 -48.99
N GLY A 440 12.79 -3.28 -47.93
CA GLY A 440 13.09 -2.07 -47.15
C GLY A 440 11.98 -1.62 -46.20
N ILE A 441 10.97 -2.46 -45.93
CA ILE A 441 9.86 -2.13 -45.02
C ILE A 441 10.34 -2.10 -43.56
N PHE A 442 11.21 -3.05 -43.19
CA PHE A 442 11.80 -3.15 -41.86
C PHE A 442 13.33 -3.20 -41.93
N PRO A 443 14.05 -2.61 -40.96
CA PRO A 443 15.50 -2.76 -40.86
C PRO A 443 15.93 -4.21 -40.58
N PRO A 444 17.09 -4.66 -41.11
CA PRO A 444 17.61 -5.99 -40.83
C PRO A 444 17.79 -6.25 -39.33
N GLY A 445 17.28 -7.39 -38.85
CA GLY A 445 17.43 -7.82 -37.44
C GLY A 445 16.53 -7.11 -36.43
N MET A 446 15.59 -6.27 -36.87
CA MET A 446 14.68 -5.54 -35.98
C MET A 446 13.41 -6.31 -35.60
N VAL A 447 13.00 -7.30 -36.40
CA VAL A 447 11.73 -8.02 -36.25
C VAL A 447 11.96 -9.43 -35.72
N TRP A 448 11.17 -9.83 -34.72
CA TRP A 448 11.07 -11.20 -34.21
C TRP A 448 9.76 -11.83 -34.67
N GLY A 449 9.87 -12.91 -35.46
CA GLY A 449 8.75 -13.64 -36.02
C GLY A 449 8.30 -14.84 -35.21
N TYR A 450 7.38 -15.62 -35.78
CA TYR A 450 6.81 -16.84 -35.23
C TYR A 450 7.88 -17.81 -34.73
N GLU A 451 8.92 -18.08 -35.51
CA GLU A 451 9.99 -19.03 -35.16
C GLU A 451 10.78 -18.60 -33.91
N THR A 452 10.95 -17.29 -33.71
CA THR A 452 11.58 -16.75 -32.50
C THR A 452 10.63 -16.80 -31.30
N CYS A 453 9.34 -16.55 -31.53
CA CYS A 453 8.36 -16.35 -30.45
C CYS A 453 7.58 -17.61 -30.04
N CYS A 454 7.61 -18.68 -30.85
CA CYS A 454 6.76 -19.86 -30.68
C CYS A 454 7.10 -20.71 -29.45
N THR A 455 8.35 -20.68 -28.98
CA THR A 455 8.79 -21.38 -27.77
C THR A 455 9.55 -20.46 -26.82
N SER A 456 9.56 -20.83 -25.54
CA SER A 456 10.36 -20.12 -24.54
C SER A 456 11.85 -20.21 -24.83
N GLU A 457 12.35 -21.37 -25.27
CA GLU A 457 13.79 -21.56 -25.51
C GLU A 457 14.29 -20.65 -26.64
N ASN A 458 13.51 -20.51 -27.72
CA ASN A 458 13.89 -19.68 -28.86
C ASN A 458 13.87 -18.19 -28.51
N LEU A 459 12.85 -17.74 -27.77
CA LEU A 459 12.75 -16.35 -27.36
C LEU A 459 13.87 -15.98 -26.38
N VAL A 460 14.19 -16.86 -25.43
CA VAL A 460 15.31 -16.68 -24.50
C VAL A 460 16.63 -16.64 -25.26
N ALA A 461 16.87 -17.60 -26.16
CA ALA A 461 18.09 -17.62 -26.99
C ALA A 461 18.23 -16.35 -27.84
N ALA A 462 17.13 -15.84 -28.39
CA ALA A 462 17.13 -14.60 -29.17
C ALA A 462 17.43 -13.37 -28.29
N VAL A 463 16.93 -13.31 -27.05
CA VAL A 463 17.29 -12.26 -26.08
C VAL A 463 18.78 -12.37 -25.70
N GLU A 464 19.30 -13.58 -25.51
CA GLU A 464 20.69 -13.82 -25.09
C GLU A 464 21.73 -13.53 -26.19
N GLN A 465 21.37 -13.79 -27.46
CA GLN A 465 22.20 -13.53 -28.63
C GLN A 465 22.36 -12.04 -28.96
N ILE A 466 21.48 -11.20 -28.41
CA ILE A 466 21.58 -9.75 -28.52
C ILE A 466 22.65 -9.27 -27.52
N GLY A 467 23.91 -9.38 -27.92
CA GLY A 467 25.05 -8.79 -27.22
C GLY A 467 25.50 -7.49 -27.89
N GLY A 468 25.88 -6.50 -27.09
CA GLY A 468 26.49 -5.26 -27.57
C GLY A 468 27.85 -5.51 -28.23
N SER A 469 28.32 -4.54 -29.03
CA SER A 469 29.70 -4.56 -29.55
C SER A 469 30.71 -4.57 -28.39
N ALA A 470 31.93 -5.05 -28.63
CA ALA A 470 32.99 -5.12 -27.62
C ALA A 470 33.36 -3.77 -26.93
N SER A 471 32.80 -2.65 -27.39
CA SER A 471 33.00 -1.30 -26.84
C SER A 471 31.95 -0.85 -25.81
N GLN A 472 30.86 -1.58 -25.61
CA GLN A 472 29.77 -1.21 -24.69
C GLN A 472 29.95 -1.86 -23.31
N SER A 473 29.66 -1.11 -22.23
CA SER A 473 29.74 -1.60 -20.86
C SER A 473 28.40 -2.16 -20.36
N ALA A 474 28.45 -3.08 -19.40
CA ALA A 474 27.24 -3.54 -18.68
C ALA A 474 26.59 -2.38 -17.92
N LEU A 475 25.27 -2.46 -17.71
CA LEU A 475 24.54 -1.51 -16.87
C LEU A 475 25.11 -1.52 -15.46
N SER A 476 25.48 -0.33 -15.02
CA SER A 476 25.64 -0.05 -13.61
C SER A 476 24.30 -0.21 -12.91
N LEU A 477 24.37 -0.63 -11.66
CA LEU A 477 23.18 -0.86 -10.89
C LEU A 477 22.46 0.46 -10.50
N THR A 478 23.18 1.60 -10.47
CA THR A 478 22.59 2.95 -10.41
C THR A 478 21.76 3.24 -11.65
N GLU A 479 22.27 2.86 -12.83
CA GLU A 479 21.55 3.04 -14.10
C GLU A 479 20.27 2.18 -14.12
N LEU A 480 20.29 1.00 -13.51
CA LEU A 480 19.10 0.16 -13.32
C LEU A 480 18.04 0.81 -12.41
N ASP A 481 18.43 1.44 -11.30
CA ASP A 481 17.47 2.14 -10.42
C ASP A 481 16.92 3.43 -11.08
N ILE A 482 17.72 4.10 -11.92
CA ILE A 482 17.27 5.24 -12.75
C ILE A 482 16.24 4.76 -13.78
N LEU A 483 16.54 3.69 -14.52
CA LEU A 483 15.62 3.09 -15.48
C LEU A 483 14.32 2.65 -14.78
N ARG A 484 14.40 2.03 -13.60
CA ARG A 484 13.19 1.62 -12.85
C ARG A 484 12.29 2.80 -12.50
N GLY A 485 12.84 3.92 -12.05
CA GLY A 485 12.00 5.10 -11.78
C GLY A 485 11.57 5.84 -13.05
N ILE A 486 12.22 5.65 -14.20
CA ILE A 486 11.69 6.13 -15.49
C ILE A 486 10.49 5.29 -15.89
N LEU A 487 10.63 3.97 -15.85
CA LEU A 487 9.61 3.01 -16.27
C LEU A 487 8.44 2.90 -15.27
N ASP A 488 8.62 3.32 -14.01
CA ASP A 488 7.56 3.51 -13.03
C ASP A 488 7.87 4.75 -12.16
N PRO A 489 7.38 5.95 -12.57
CA PRO A 489 7.57 7.21 -11.84
C PRO A 489 7.09 7.17 -10.39
N ALA A 490 6.14 6.29 -10.04
CA ALA A 490 5.71 6.12 -8.65
C ALA A 490 6.79 5.47 -7.76
N LEU A 491 7.87 4.95 -8.34
CA LEU A 491 9.04 4.49 -7.61
C LEU A 491 10.03 5.61 -7.30
N ARG A 492 9.88 6.81 -7.91
CA ARG A 492 10.76 7.94 -7.65
C ARG A 492 10.54 8.46 -6.23
N VAL A 493 11.63 8.85 -5.60
CA VAL A 493 11.61 9.53 -4.31
C VAL A 493 11.79 11.01 -4.58
N LEU A 494 10.72 11.77 -4.38
CA LEU A 494 10.74 13.22 -4.51
C LEU A 494 10.84 13.86 -3.13
N LYS A 495 11.68 14.89 -2.99
CA LYS A 495 11.76 15.74 -1.81
C LYS A 495 11.70 17.19 -2.26
N ASP A 496 10.65 17.91 -1.84
CA ASP A 496 10.42 19.31 -2.25
C ASP A 496 10.47 19.47 -3.78
N GLU A 497 9.81 18.54 -4.50
CA GLU A 497 9.80 18.41 -5.97
C GLU A 497 11.13 17.99 -6.64
N GLU A 498 12.22 17.87 -5.88
CA GLU A 498 13.50 17.37 -6.37
C GLU A 498 13.55 15.83 -6.37
N ASP A 499 13.94 15.20 -7.49
CA ASP A 499 14.17 13.77 -7.56
C ASP A 499 15.48 13.41 -6.86
N ILE A 500 15.37 12.65 -5.77
CA ILE A 500 16.50 12.27 -4.94
C ILE A 500 16.80 10.76 -5.00
N GLY A 501 16.07 9.98 -5.81
CA GLY A 501 16.35 8.57 -6.02
C GLY A 501 15.14 7.68 -6.36
N THR A 502 15.28 6.37 -6.17
CA THR A 502 14.25 5.37 -6.49
C THR A 502 14.09 4.39 -5.32
N PHE A 503 12.85 4.05 -4.95
CA PHE A 503 12.57 3.05 -3.93
C PHE A 503 13.05 1.64 -4.33
N THR A 504 13.58 0.91 -3.36
CA THR A 504 13.91 -0.51 -3.53
C THR A 504 12.66 -1.39 -3.57
N HIS A 505 12.75 -2.56 -4.20
CA HIS A 505 11.66 -3.55 -4.19
C HIS A 505 11.22 -3.92 -2.76
N LYS A 506 12.15 -4.01 -1.80
CA LYS A 506 11.82 -4.32 -0.41
C LYS A 506 11.03 -3.20 0.26
N GLN A 507 11.43 -1.94 0.05
CA GLN A 507 10.69 -0.78 0.56
C GLN A 507 9.28 -0.72 -0.03
N ILE A 508 9.13 -0.88 -1.34
CA ILE A 508 7.81 -0.92 -2.01
C ILE A 508 6.94 -2.06 -1.48
N GLY A 509 7.54 -3.24 -1.30
CA GLY A 509 6.85 -4.40 -0.74
C GLY A 509 6.28 -4.14 0.66
N GLU A 510 6.94 -3.32 1.48
CA GLU A 510 6.41 -2.89 2.77
C GLU A 510 5.40 -1.73 2.66
N ILE A 511 5.63 -0.76 1.76
CA ILE A 511 4.72 0.38 1.52
C ILE A 511 3.35 -0.10 1.01
N ARG A 512 3.33 -1.04 0.06
CA ARG A 512 2.12 -1.51 -0.62
C ARG A 512 1.58 -2.84 -0.04
N ARG A 513 2.11 -3.31 1.09
CA ARG A 513 1.67 -4.57 1.69
C ARG A 513 0.19 -4.49 2.09
N GLU A 514 -0.63 -5.44 1.68
CA GLU A 514 -2.01 -5.49 2.18
C GLU A 514 -2.04 -5.84 3.68
N VAL A 515 -2.97 -5.22 4.40
CA VAL A 515 -3.17 -5.45 5.83
C VAL A 515 -4.01 -6.72 5.99
N LYS A 516 -3.57 -7.67 6.83
CA LYS A 516 -4.27 -8.95 6.96
C LYS A 516 -5.69 -8.72 7.49
N GLY A 517 -6.68 -9.34 6.86
CA GLY A 517 -8.09 -9.21 7.25
C GLY A 517 -8.77 -7.90 6.83
N ARG A 518 -8.10 -7.00 6.10
CA ARG A 518 -8.69 -5.79 5.50
C ARG A 518 -8.33 -5.71 4.02
N SER A 519 -9.26 -6.08 3.14
CA SER A 519 -9.10 -5.84 1.69
C SER A 519 -9.18 -4.34 1.40
N ALA A 520 -8.28 -3.82 0.55
CA ALA A 520 -8.20 -2.40 0.18
C ALA A 520 -9.50 -1.87 -0.49
N ASN A 521 -10.42 -2.75 -0.88
CA ASN A 521 -11.70 -2.43 -1.52
C ASN A 521 -12.93 -3.05 -0.80
N GLN A 522 -12.86 -3.29 0.51
CA GLN A 522 -14.06 -3.68 1.30
C GLN A 522 -14.24 -2.72 2.48
N PRO A 523 -15.43 -2.12 2.67
CA PRO A 523 -15.81 -1.57 3.96
C PRO A 523 -15.80 -2.68 5.02
N PRO A 524 -15.59 -2.37 6.31
CA PRO A 524 -15.54 -3.36 7.36
C PRO A 524 -16.93 -3.92 7.53
N LEU A 525 -17.03 -5.22 7.39
CA LEU A 525 -18.32 -5.81 7.24
C LEU A 525 -18.23 -7.10 8.06
N PHE A 526 -19.06 -7.15 9.10
CA PHE A 526 -18.73 -7.77 10.37
C PHE A 526 -18.16 -9.18 10.19
N SER A 527 -16.87 -9.34 10.47
CA SER A 527 -16.28 -10.63 10.76
C SER A 527 -16.74 -11.05 12.16
N LEU A 528 -17.76 -11.90 12.24
CA LEU A 528 -17.76 -12.91 13.30
C LEU A 528 -16.71 -13.96 12.90
N GLU A 529 -15.45 -13.56 12.92
CA GLU A 529 -14.38 -14.50 13.24
C GLU A 529 -14.49 -14.77 14.74
N PRO A 530 -14.20 -16.00 15.20
CA PRO A 530 -14.21 -16.31 16.64
C PRO A 530 -13.40 -15.23 17.36
N GLU A 531 -13.88 -14.74 18.51
CA GLU A 531 -13.18 -13.77 19.34
C GLU A 531 -11.70 -14.14 19.40
N ARG A 532 -10.90 -13.45 18.59
CA ARG A 532 -9.46 -13.48 18.74
C ARG A 532 -9.21 -12.63 19.96
N ASP A 533 -8.51 -13.17 20.94
CA ASP A 533 -8.11 -12.45 22.14
C ASP A 533 -7.60 -11.05 21.78
N LYS A 534 -7.80 -10.08 22.66
CA LYS A 534 -7.28 -8.69 22.55
C LYS A 534 -5.75 -8.60 22.29
N ASP A 535 -5.06 -9.74 22.29
CA ASP A 535 -3.64 -9.90 21.97
C ASP A 535 -3.32 -10.20 20.49
N ASP A 536 -4.28 -10.46 19.60
CA ASP A 536 -4.02 -10.68 18.16
C ASP A 536 -4.11 -9.40 17.32
N LEU A 537 -3.39 -8.35 17.75
CA LEU A 537 -3.16 -7.15 16.93
C LEU A 537 -2.27 -7.52 15.72
N ASP A 538 -2.61 -7.01 14.53
CA ASP A 538 -1.73 -7.11 13.36
C ASP A 538 -0.57 -6.13 13.53
N VAL A 539 0.58 -6.65 13.95
CA VAL A 539 1.79 -5.87 14.18
C VAL A 539 2.79 -6.16 13.08
N ARG A 540 3.36 -5.10 12.49
CA ARG A 540 4.46 -5.20 11.53
C ARG A 540 5.67 -4.40 12.04
N LEU A 541 6.84 -5.03 12.07
CA LEU A 541 8.09 -4.39 12.47
C LEU A 541 8.98 -4.20 11.24
N ILE A 542 9.39 -2.95 10.96
CA ILE A 542 10.40 -2.59 9.98
C ILE A 542 11.66 -2.21 10.76
N LYS A 543 12.62 -3.14 10.83
CA LYS A 543 13.97 -2.85 11.29
C LYS A 543 14.75 -2.26 10.14
N GLY A 544 15.61 -1.29 10.38
CA GLY A 544 16.52 -0.83 9.34
C GLY A 544 17.72 -0.11 9.91
N VAL A 545 18.84 -0.19 9.21
CA VAL A 545 20.07 0.52 9.58
C VAL A 545 19.90 2.04 9.43
N ALA A 546 20.84 2.81 9.97
CA ALA A 546 20.83 4.27 9.89
C ALA A 546 20.72 4.73 8.42
N GLY A 547 19.79 5.64 8.11
CA GLY A 547 19.64 6.15 6.74
C GLY A 547 19.01 5.19 5.73
N SER A 548 18.42 4.07 6.14
CA SER A 548 17.75 3.10 5.24
C SER A 548 16.38 3.54 4.69
N GLY A 549 15.94 4.76 4.98
CA GLY A 549 14.68 5.30 4.50
C GLY A 549 13.44 4.86 5.29
N LYS A 550 13.59 4.44 6.56
CA LYS A 550 12.46 4.03 7.43
C LYS A 550 11.36 5.08 7.53
N THR A 551 11.71 6.32 7.89
CA THR A 551 10.76 7.44 7.96
C THR A 551 10.06 7.68 6.63
N LEU A 552 10.78 7.56 5.52
CA LEU A 552 10.21 7.70 4.18
C LEU A 552 9.22 6.57 3.86
N VAL A 553 9.58 5.32 4.14
CA VAL A 553 8.69 4.17 4.03
C VAL A 553 7.45 4.36 4.90
N LEU A 554 7.60 4.87 6.11
CA LEU A 554 6.50 5.15 7.04
C LEU A 554 5.56 6.23 6.48
N VAL A 555 6.10 7.33 5.94
CA VAL A 555 5.32 8.41 5.32
C VAL A 555 4.55 7.92 4.09
N GLU A 556 5.22 7.24 3.17
CA GLU A 556 4.57 6.71 1.97
C GLU A 556 3.56 5.60 2.30
N ARG A 557 3.84 4.80 3.34
CA ARG A 557 2.88 3.84 3.87
C ARG A 557 1.65 4.53 4.45
N ALA A 558 1.81 5.60 5.21
CA ALA A 558 0.69 6.38 5.73
C ALA A 558 -0.17 6.97 4.60
N LYS A 559 0.46 7.54 3.56
CA LYS A 559 -0.25 8.04 2.37
C LYS A 559 -0.98 6.92 1.63
N TRP A 560 -0.31 5.78 1.42
CA TRP A 560 -0.92 4.62 0.79
C TRP A 560 -2.11 4.11 1.61
N LEU A 561 -1.98 3.96 2.92
CA LEU A 561 -3.05 3.52 3.81
C LEU A 561 -4.24 4.49 3.77
N ARG A 562 -4.00 5.80 3.76
CA ARG A 562 -5.07 6.79 3.62
C ARG A 562 -5.80 6.64 2.29
N ASN A 563 -5.07 6.48 1.19
CA ASN A 563 -5.66 6.36 -0.13
C ASN A 563 -6.41 5.02 -0.30
N SER A 564 -5.91 3.94 0.30
CA SER A 564 -6.54 2.62 0.29
C SER A 564 -7.68 2.47 1.30
N TYR A 565 -7.70 3.27 2.37
CA TYR A 565 -8.73 3.24 3.41
C TYR A 565 -9.14 4.67 3.83
N PRO A 566 -9.93 5.40 3.03
CA PRO A 566 -10.24 6.82 3.25
C PRO A 566 -10.90 7.14 4.60
N ASP A 567 -11.74 6.23 5.11
CA ASP A 567 -12.44 6.41 6.40
C ASP A 567 -11.60 5.99 7.63
N ALA A 568 -10.41 5.43 7.41
CA ALA A 568 -9.58 4.91 8.49
C ALA A 568 -8.86 6.02 9.23
N ARG A 569 -8.90 6.00 10.57
CA ARG A 569 -8.15 6.95 11.39
C ARG A 569 -6.70 6.48 11.54
N ILE A 570 -5.77 7.31 11.07
CA ILE A 570 -4.33 7.04 11.05
C ILE A 570 -3.63 7.96 12.05
N LEU A 571 -2.92 7.37 13.02
CA LEU A 571 -2.00 8.09 13.90
C LEU A 571 -0.56 7.79 13.50
N VAL A 572 0.21 8.83 13.25
CA VAL A 572 1.66 8.74 13.16
C VAL A 572 2.26 9.34 14.43
N THR A 573 3.14 8.60 15.09
CA THR A 573 3.78 9.07 16.33
C THR A 573 5.27 8.78 16.33
N ALA A 574 6.02 9.66 16.98
CA ALA A 574 7.45 9.55 17.15
C ALA A 574 7.85 10.23 18.47
N PHE A 575 9.11 10.03 18.88
CA PHE A 575 9.63 10.68 20.09
C PHE A 575 10.04 12.15 19.84
N ASN A 576 10.74 12.44 18.74
CA ASN A 576 11.27 13.78 18.49
C ASN A 576 10.20 14.75 17.96
N LYS A 577 10.03 15.89 18.65
CA LYS A 577 9.12 16.97 18.24
C LYS A 577 9.40 17.53 16.84
N LYS A 578 10.66 17.78 16.48
CA LYS A 578 11.05 18.32 15.16
C LYS A 578 10.76 17.34 14.03
N LEU A 579 10.94 16.04 14.29
CA LEU A 579 10.57 14.98 13.33
C LEU A 579 9.05 14.99 13.08
N VAL A 580 8.25 15.14 14.13
CA VAL A 580 6.79 15.23 13.99
C VAL A 580 6.33 16.49 13.27
N GLU A 581 7.03 17.61 13.43
CA GLU A 581 6.77 18.83 12.65
C GLU A 581 7.00 18.57 11.14
N ASP A 582 8.12 17.94 10.75
CA ASP A 582 8.37 17.51 9.37
C ASP A 582 7.32 16.49 8.88
N LEU A 583 6.90 15.54 9.72
CA LEU A 583 5.84 14.58 9.38
C LEU A 583 4.50 15.26 9.14
N ASN A 584 4.12 16.26 9.93
CA ASN A 584 2.88 17.03 9.72
C ASN A 584 2.90 17.81 8.40
N HIS A 585 4.07 18.31 7.96
CA HIS A 585 4.21 18.93 6.64
C HIS A 585 4.01 17.93 5.50
N ARG A 586 4.46 16.68 5.66
CA ARG A 586 4.37 15.63 4.63
C ARG A 586 3.04 14.88 4.62
N LEU A 587 2.32 14.88 5.75
CA LEU A 587 1.09 14.14 5.98
C LEU A 587 -0.07 15.12 6.16
N THR A 588 -0.60 15.61 5.05
CA THR A 588 -1.74 16.55 5.02
C THR A 588 -3.02 15.83 4.61
N GLY A 589 -4.15 16.06 5.30
CA GLY A 589 -5.45 15.52 4.90
C GLY A 589 -6.34 15.15 6.08
N GLU A 590 -7.59 14.77 5.80
CA GLU A 590 -8.53 14.30 6.81
C GLU A 590 -8.14 12.91 7.34
N HIS A 591 -8.53 12.61 8.58
CA HIS A 591 -8.32 11.33 9.27
C HIS A 591 -6.87 10.85 9.50
N ILE A 592 -5.85 11.62 9.11
CA ILE A 592 -4.45 11.39 9.47
C ILE A 592 -3.94 12.44 10.46
N THR A 593 -3.19 12.02 11.47
CA THR A 593 -2.63 12.94 12.48
C THR A 593 -1.22 12.52 12.85
N ALA A 594 -0.26 13.46 12.85
CA ALA A 594 1.06 13.23 13.41
C ALA A 594 1.26 13.99 14.73
N LYS A 595 1.57 13.26 15.82
CA LYS A 595 1.81 13.83 17.16
C LYS A 595 3.01 13.17 17.80
N ASN A 596 3.84 13.92 18.51
CA ASN A 596 4.85 13.29 19.37
C ASN A 596 4.14 12.65 20.58
N PHE A 597 4.79 11.66 21.19
CA PHE A 597 4.18 10.89 22.28
C PHE A 597 3.69 11.78 23.45
N HIS A 598 4.49 12.74 23.91
CA HIS A 598 4.09 13.62 25.02
C HIS A 598 2.92 14.56 24.66
N THR A 599 2.83 14.99 23.40
CA THR A 599 1.72 15.80 22.89
C THR A 599 0.45 14.96 22.78
N LEU A 600 0.59 13.70 22.36
CA LEU A 600 -0.51 12.72 22.35
C LEU A 600 -1.05 12.53 23.78
N VAL A 601 -0.18 12.21 24.75
CA VAL A 601 -0.52 12.07 26.18
C VAL A 601 -1.22 13.33 26.69
N SER A 602 -0.70 14.51 26.36
CA SER A 602 -1.31 15.79 26.76
C SER A 602 -2.70 16.00 26.16
N SER A 603 -2.91 15.59 24.90
CA SER A 603 -4.24 15.67 24.28
C SER A 603 -5.23 14.72 24.92
N LEU A 604 -4.83 13.47 25.19
CA LEU A 604 -5.67 12.48 25.87
C LEU A 604 -6.03 12.94 27.29
N TYR A 605 -5.07 13.49 28.04
CA TYR A 605 -5.32 14.01 29.39
C TYR A 605 -6.39 15.09 29.41
N ARG A 606 -6.41 15.98 28.40
CA ARG A 606 -7.41 17.04 28.24
C ARG A 606 -8.78 16.48 27.87
N GLU A 607 -8.84 15.41 27.08
CA GLU A 607 -10.10 14.74 26.73
C GLU A 607 -10.81 14.18 27.98
N PHE A 608 -10.06 13.69 28.98
CA PHE A 608 -10.59 13.27 30.28
C PHE A 608 -11.02 14.42 31.21
N ARG A 609 -10.80 15.69 30.81
CA ARG A 609 -11.12 16.89 31.60
C ARG A 609 -10.49 16.91 33.00
N TRP A 610 -9.33 16.29 33.16
CA TRP A 610 -8.60 16.27 34.44
C TRP A 610 -7.83 17.58 34.68
N SER A 611 -7.68 17.95 35.95
CA SER A 611 -6.83 19.07 36.37
C SER A 611 -5.36 18.69 36.26
N TRP A 612 -4.56 19.54 35.60
CA TRP A 612 -3.12 19.32 35.49
C TRP A 612 -2.46 19.33 36.87
N PRO A 613 -1.67 18.29 37.22
CA PRO A 613 -0.97 18.21 38.50
C PRO A 613 0.21 19.18 38.54
N GLN A 614 0.67 19.52 39.75
CA GLN A 614 1.91 20.28 39.90
C GLN A 614 3.11 19.43 39.46
N ASN A 615 3.96 19.99 38.60
CA ASN A 615 5.11 19.26 38.05
C ASN A 615 6.25 19.19 39.07
N ILE A 616 6.89 18.02 39.16
CA ILE A 616 8.11 17.82 39.93
C ILE A 616 9.29 18.33 39.10
N SER A 617 10.01 19.34 39.60
CA SER A 617 11.14 19.95 38.89
C SER A 617 12.39 19.07 38.87
N SER A 618 12.60 18.26 39.92
CA SER A 618 13.67 17.28 40.01
C SER A 618 13.30 16.13 40.93
N THR A 619 13.15 14.93 40.36
CA THR A 619 12.91 13.68 41.11
C THR A 619 14.10 13.36 42.02
N SER A 620 15.35 13.54 41.55
CA SER A 620 16.54 13.28 42.36
C SER A 620 16.64 14.21 43.56
N ALA A 621 16.35 15.51 43.40
CA ALA A 621 16.36 16.45 44.51
C ALA A 621 15.27 16.13 45.54
N LEU A 622 14.09 15.69 45.09
CA LEU A 622 13.03 15.26 46.00
C LEU A 622 13.43 14.00 46.77
N ILE A 623 14.04 13.02 46.11
CA ILE A 623 14.58 11.79 46.74
C ILE A 623 15.68 12.16 47.75
N GLU A 624 16.61 13.03 47.39
CA GLU A 624 17.68 13.48 48.28
C GLU A 624 17.16 14.14 49.56
N HIS A 625 16.16 15.02 49.42
CA HIS A 625 15.54 15.67 50.57
C HIS A 625 14.67 14.71 51.42
N SER A 626 13.92 13.81 50.77
CA SER A 626 12.92 12.98 51.45
C SER A 626 13.42 11.63 51.95
N CYS A 627 14.52 11.11 51.40
CA CYS A 627 15.03 9.76 51.65
C CYS A 627 16.54 9.74 51.97
N SER A 628 17.08 10.83 52.53
CA SER A 628 18.52 10.97 52.84
C SER A 628 19.06 9.84 53.73
N ASP A 629 18.27 9.43 54.73
CA ASP A 629 18.51 8.27 55.60
C ASP A 629 18.72 6.98 54.80
N LEU A 630 17.77 6.66 53.92
CA LEU A 630 17.81 5.46 53.09
C LEU A 630 18.94 5.52 52.04
N LEU A 631 19.23 6.71 51.49
CA LEU A 631 20.31 6.91 50.53
C LEU A 631 21.66 6.58 51.16
N ASN A 632 21.92 7.12 52.36
CA ASN A 632 23.14 6.85 53.12
C ASN A 632 23.30 5.36 53.44
N MET A 633 22.22 4.67 53.84
CA MET A 633 22.25 3.22 54.11
C MET A 633 22.49 2.38 52.84
N SER A 634 21.96 2.81 51.69
CA SER A 634 22.08 2.06 50.43
C SER A 634 23.44 2.27 49.72
N GLY A 635 24.10 3.41 49.98
CA GLY A 635 25.29 3.87 49.26
C GLY A 635 25.01 4.21 47.78
N LEU A 636 23.75 4.49 47.41
CA LEU A 636 23.34 4.85 46.05
C LEU A 636 23.15 6.37 45.94
N SER A 637 23.43 6.93 44.76
CA SER A 637 23.12 8.35 44.49
C SER A 637 21.63 8.56 44.23
N SER A 638 21.15 9.78 44.48
CA SER A 638 19.76 10.16 44.23
C SER A 638 19.42 10.07 42.73
N GLU A 639 20.37 10.33 41.83
CA GLU A 639 20.22 10.14 40.38
C GLU A 639 20.02 8.68 40.00
N PHE A 640 20.76 7.76 40.63
CA PHE A 640 20.60 6.34 40.38
C PHE A 640 19.21 5.86 40.82
N VAL A 641 18.76 6.26 42.00
CA VAL A 641 17.43 5.90 42.52
C VAL A 641 16.31 6.51 41.66
N ALA A 642 16.44 7.76 41.22
CA ALA A 642 15.49 8.41 40.32
C ALA A 642 15.34 7.64 39.00
N ARG A 643 16.47 7.23 38.39
CA ARG A 643 16.46 6.36 37.21
C ARG A 643 15.73 5.05 37.52
N GLU A 644 15.99 4.43 38.67
CA GLU A 644 15.36 3.16 39.07
C GLU A 644 13.85 3.26 39.20
N PHE A 645 13.34 4.36 39.76
CA PHE A 645 11.92 4.63 39.82
C PHE A 645 11.30 4.75 38.43
N GLU A 646 11.98 5.43 37.50
CA GLU A 646 11.54 5.55 36.11
C GLU A 646 11.44 4.17 35.42
N TRP A 647 12.45 3.31 35.55
CA TRP A 647 12.42 1.96 34.98
C TRP A 647 11.29 1.11 35.54
N ARG A 648 11.12 1.15 36.87
CA ARG A 648 10.06 0.42 37.56
C ARG A 648 8.67 0.81 37.01
N ARG A 649 8.44 2.11 36.80
CA ARG A 649 7.22 2.66 36.22
C ARG A 649 7.02 2.27 34.76
N GLU A 650 8.09 2.30 33.96
CA GLU A 650 8.03 1.95 32.54
C GLU A 650 7.68 0.49 32.30
N MET A 651 8.19 -0.38 33.16
CA MET A 651 7.89 -1.81 33.18
C MET A 651 6.55 -2.14 33.86
N GLN A 652 5.90 -1.16 34.49
CA GLN A 652 4.65 -1.34 35.26
C GLN A 652 4.80 -2.37 36.40
N LEU A 653 5.94 -2.34 37.11
CA LEU A 653 6.21 -3.28 38.20
C LEU A 653 5.59 -2.83 39.52
N ASP A 654 4.75 -3.69 40.09
CA ASP A 654 4.33 -3.57 41.48
C ASP A 654 5.47 -3.91 42.46
N ASP A 655 5.21 -3.76 43.76
CA ASP A 655 6.23 -4.00 44.80
C ASP A 655 6.74 -5.45 44.77
N VAL A 656 5.84 -6.41 44.54
CA VAL A 656 6.16 -7.84 44.55
C VAL A 656 7.06 -8.17 43.37
N ALA A 657 6.65 -7.80 42.15
CA ALA A 657 7.39 -8.06 40.93
C ALA A 657 8.78 -7.40 40.93
N TYR A 658 8.91 -6.19 41.51
CA TYR A 658 10.19 -5.50 41.63
C TYR A 658 11.14 -6.21 42.62
N LEU A 659 10.64 -6.69 43.75
CA LEU A 659 11.42 -7.35 44.80
C LEU A 659 11.79 -8.79 44.43
N GLU A 660 10.91 -9.51 43.74
CA GLU A 660 11.14 -10.88 43.24
C GLU A 660 12.10 -10.92 42.04
N ASN A 661 12.47 -9.75 41.50
CA ASN A 661 13.38 -9.63 40.36
C ASN A 661 12.89 -10.42 39.12
N THR A 662 11.59 -10.31 38.82
CA THR A 662 10.92 -11.08 37.77
C THR A 662 11.38 -10.74 36.35
N LEU A 663 12.03 -9.59 36.15
CA LEU A 663 12.53 -9.12 34.85
C LEU A 663 14.01 -8.72 34.91
N PRO A 664 14.77 -8.96 33.81
CA PRO A 664 16.20 -8.65 33.76
C PRO A 664 16.45 -7.13 33.76
N ARG A 665 17.38 -6.68 34.59
CA ARG A 665 17.75 -5.26 34.74
C ARG A 665 18.85 -4.85 33.75
N ARG A 666 18.57 -5.03 32.46
CA ARG A 666 19.54 -4.80 31.36
C ARG A 666 19.92 -3.33 31.24
N ARG A 667 21.22 -3.04 31.08
CA ARG A 667 21.77 -1.71 30.75
C ARG A 667 21.37 -0.61 31.75
N ARG A 668 21.73 -0.84 33.02
CA ARG A 668 21.36 0.03 34.16
C ARG A 668 22.52 0.20 35.16
N GLY A 669 23.74 -0.11 34.75
CA GLY A 669 24.92 -0.07 35.59
C GLY A 669 24.91 -1.12 36.70
N THR A 670 25.26 -0.70 37.91
CA THR A 670 25.55 -1.57 39.07
C THR A 670 24.45 -2.58 39.39
N PRO A 671 24.71 -3.89 39.38
CA PRO A 671 23.73 -4.89 39.83
C PRO A 671 23.22 -4.58 41.25
N LEU A 672 21.91 -4.63 41.45
CA LEU A 672 21.30 -4.43 42.76
C LEU A 672 21.10 -5.76 43.47
N THR A 673 21.62 -5.86 44.71
CA THR A 673 21.29 -6.94 45.63
C THR A 673 19.83 -6.84 46.08
N ILE A 674 19.27 -7.93 46.59
CA ILE A 674 17.90 -7.97 47.12
C ILE A 674 17.73 -6.93 48.25
N GLU A 675 18.74 -6.78 49.12
CA GLU A 675 18.73 -5.78 50.19
C GLU A 675 18.67 -4.35 49.66
N LYS A 676 19.50 -4.01 48.66
CA LYS A 676 19.45 -2.69 48.03
C LYS A 676 18.12 -2.46 47.31
N ARG A 677 17.53 -3.49 46.69
CA ARG A 677 16.18 -3.40 46.10
C ARG A 677 15.12 -3.11 47.15
N ARG A 678 15.18 -3.73 48.34
CA ARG A 678 14.26 -3.41 49.44
C ARG A 678 14.34 -1.95 49.86
N LEU A 679 15.56 -1.43 50.04
CA LEU A 679 15.77 -0.02 50.36
C LEU A 679 15.22 0.91 49.27
N VAL A 680 15.49 0.61 47.99
CA VAL A 680 14.94 1.38 46.87
C VAL A 680 13.41 1.29 46.81
N ASN A 681 12.82 0.14 47.12
CA ASN A 681 11.37 -0.03 47.17
C ASN A 681 10.72 0.82 48.26
N GLU A 682 11.35 0.87 49.44
CA GLU A 682 10.92 1.72 50.55
C GLU A 682 11.00 3.21 50.18
N MET A 683 12.11 3.62 49.53
CA MET A 683 12.22 4.98 48.99
C MET A 683 11.11 5.27 47.98
N TYR A 684 10.75 4.31 47.11
CA TYR A 684 9.69 4.47 46.11
C TYR A 684 8.33 4.69 46.77
N GLN A 685 8.00 3.92 47.81
CA GLN A 685 6.75 4.09 48.56
C GLN A 685 6.69 5.45 49.25
N ARG A 686 7.78 5.88 49.91
CA ARG A 686 7.88 7.19 50.56
C ARG A 686 7.73 8.33 49.55
N TYR A 687 8.35 8.18 48.38
CA TYR A 687 8.22 9.11 47.27
C TYR A 687 6.79 9.22 46.75
N GLU A 688 6.10 8.10 46.49
CA GLU A 688 4.72 8.09 46.00
C GLU A 688 3.74 8.70 47.00
N ILE A 689 3.91 8.43 48.31
CA ILE A 689 3.10 9.05 49.37
C ILE A 689 3.29 10.57 49.39
N LEU A 690 4.55 11.05 49.36
CA LEU A 690 4.84 12.48 49.38
C LEU A 690 4.29 13.20 48.14
N LYS A 691 4.41 12.56 46.98
CA LYS A 691 3.86 13.04 45.71
C LYS A 691 2.34 13.20 45.79
N ALA A 692 1.64 12.18 46.30
CA ALA A 692 0.19 12.21 46.48
C ALA A 692 -0.26 13.31 47.47
N GLN A 693 0.43 13.45 48.62
CA GLN A 693 0.13 14.48 49.63
C GLN A 693 0.27 15.91 49.08
N ARG A 694 1.21 16.14 48.16
CA ARG A 694 1.47 17.46 47.55
C ARG A 694 0.66 17.71 46.27
N GLY A 695 -0.18 16.76 45.84
CA GLY A 695 -0.90 16.88 44.56
C GLY A 695 0.03 17.00 43.34
N MET A 696 1.24 16.46 43.46
CA MET A 696 2.26 16.49 42.42
C MET A 696 2.10 15.29 41.48
N ALA A 697 2.57 15.42 40.25
CA ALA A 697 2.79 14.27 39.37
C ALA A 697 4.05 14.46 38.55
N ASP A 698 4.70 13.36 38.22
CA ASP A 698 5.74 13.35 37.20
C ASP A 698 5.08 13.46 35.84
N TRP A 699 5.59 14.31 34.95
CA TRP A 699 5.17 14.31 33.53
C TRP A 699 5.22 12.90 32.94
N ASP A 700 6.21 12.10 33.36
CA ASP A 700 6.41 10.70 32.98
C ASP A 700 5.51 9.70 33.72
N THR A 701 4.53 10.16 34.50
CA THR A 701 3.50 9.29 35.12
C THR A 701 2.11 9.54 34.56
N VAL A 702 1.92 10.65 33.83
CA VAL A 702 0.63 11.04 33.27
C VAL A 702 0.06 9.96 32.34
N HIS A 703 0.92 9.32 31.54
CA HIS A 703 0.52 8.25 30.63
C HIS A 703 0.06 6.98 31.36
N LEU A 704 0.58 6.69 32.56
CA LEU A 704 0.18 5.54 33.37
C LEU A 704 -1.25 5.71 33.91
N LYS A 705 -1.58 6.92 34.39
CA LYS A 705 -2.94 7.23 34.84
C LYS A 705 -3.96 7.10 33.69
N ILE A 706 -3.60 7.58 32.50
CA ILE A 706 -4.43 7.42 31.30
C ILE A 706 -4.59 5.94 30.97
N LEU A 707 -3.50 5.18 30.96
CA LEU A 707 -3.50 3.75 30.67
C LEU A 707 -4.40 2.97 31.63
N GLU A 708 -4.34 3.27 32.93
CA GLU A 708 -5.21 2.67 33.95
C GLU A 708 -6.69 2.99 33.69
N GLN A 709 -7.02 4.26 33.42
CA GLN A 709 -8.38 4.69 33.11
C GLN A 709 -8.95 4.01 31.86
N LEU A 710 -8.13 3.85 30.81
CA LEU A 710 -8.50 3.19 29.56
C LEU A 710 -8.71 1.68 29.71
N ARG A 711 -8.08 1.05 30.71
CA ARG A 711 -8.26 -0.38 31.02
C ARG A 711 -9.53 -0.67 31.83
N GLN A 712 -10.00 0.29 32.62
CA GLN A 712 -11.11 0.11 33.57
C GLN A 712 -12.51 0.36 32.97
N ASN A 713 -12.64 1.05 31.83
CA ASN A 713 -13.92 1.42 31.23
C ASN A 713 -14.07 0.86 29.79
N GLU A 714 -15.29 0.92 29.22
CA GLU A 714 -15.41 0.93 27.76
C GLU A 714 -14.53 2.07 27.24
N ASN A 715 -13.65 1.78 26.28
CA ASN A 715 -12.60 2.69 25.85
C ASN A 715 -13.07 3.51 24.64
N PRO A 716 -13.67 4.70 24.83
CA PRO A 716 -14.13 5.52 23.71
C PRO A 716 -12.99 6.12 22.89
N LEU A 717 -11.75 6.09 23.40
CA LEU A 717 -10.57 6.63 22.75
C LEU A 717 -9.86 5.58 21.87
N GLN A 718 -10.41 4.37 21.78
CA GLN A 718 -9.97 3.30 20.89
C GLN A 718 -10.42 3.59 19.43
N GLN A 719 -9.88 4.66 18.86
CA GLN A 719 -10.40 5.25 17.63
C GLN A 719 -9.52 5.03 16.40
N TYR A 720 -8.27 4.60 16.58
CA TYR A 720 -7.32 4.48 15.47
C TYR A 720 -7.38 3.11 14.81
N ASP A 721 -7.46 3.12 13.49
CA ASP A 721 -7.36 1.94 12.63
C ASP A 721 -5.91 1.58 12.36
N PHE A 722 -5.06 2.60 12.21
CA PHE A 722 -3.65 2.45 11.93
C PHE A 722 -2.86 3.33 12.88
N ILE A 723 -1.86 2.75 13.53
CA ILE A 723 -0.86 3.51 14.28
C ILE A 723 0.52 3.16 13.72
N LEU A 724 1.27 4.18 13.29
CA LEU A 724 2.61 4.05 12.75
C LEU A 724 3.60 4.76 13.69
N LEU A 725 4.56 4.02 14.24
CA LEU A 725 5.58 4.52 15.15
C LEU A 725 6.90 4.66 14.41
N ASP A 726 7.43 5.86 14.35
CA ASP A 726 8.83 6.09 13.98
C ASP A 726 9.71 6.15 15.23
N GLU A 727 10.97 5.74 15.09
CA GLU A 727 11.94 5.62 16.20
C GLU A 727 11.38 4.76 17.38
N ALA A 728 10.69 3.66 17.05
CA ALA A 728 9.96 2.83 18.03
C ALA A 728 10.87 2.21 19.12
N GLN A 729 12.17 2.12 18.88
CA GLN A 729 13.15 1.70 19.88
C GLN A 729 13.21 2.63 21.10
N ASP A 730 12.82 3.90 20.96
CA ASP A 730 12.81 4.90 22.05
C ASP A 730 11.54 4.82 22.92
N PHE A 731 10.55 4.01 22.54
CA PHE A 731 9.31 3.87 23.29
C PHE A 731 9.48 2.87 24.44
N ALA A 732 9.08 3.28 25.65
CA ALA A 732 9.02 2.41 26.83
C ALA A 732 7.86 1.40 26.73
N PRO A 733 7.92 0.26 27.45
CA PRO A 733 6.83 -0.73 27.49
C PRO A 733 5.47 -0.13 27.86
N SER A 734 5.42 0.72 28.89
CA SER A 734 4.20 1.45 29.27
C SER A 734 3.66 2.39 28.18
N TRP A 735 4.53 2.95 27.34
CA TRP A 735 4.12 3.83 26.24
C TRP A 735 3.51 3.03 25.10
N ILE A 736 4.13 1.90 24.75
CA ILE A 736 3.57 0.95 23.78
C ILE A 736 2.23 0.40 24.28
N ALA A 737 2.11 0.10 25.58
CA ALA A 737 0.85 -0.33 26.17
C ALA A 737 -0.26 0.72 26.00
N LEU A 738 0.05 2.00 26.24
CA LEU A 738 -0.90 3.09 25.97
C LEU A 738 -1.26 3.17 24.49
N ILE A 739 -0.28 3.11 23.58
CA ILE A 739 -0.52 3.13 22.13
C ILE A 739 -1.45 1.98 21.71
N ARG A 740 -1.24 0.76 22.23
CA ARG A 740 -2.10 -0.39 21.96
C ARG A 740 -3.54 -0.15 22.41
N CYS A 741 -3.76 0.54 23.53
CA CYS A 741 -5.10 0.91 24.00
C CYS A 741 -5.82 1.91 23.08
N LEU A 742 -5.11 2.68 22.25
CA LEU A 742 -5.71 3.63 21.31
C LEU A 742 -6.12 2.98 19.99
N LEU A 743 -5.64 1.75 19.73
CA LEU A 743 -5.83 1.00 18.51
C LEU A 743 -7.10 0.16 18.57
N LYS A 744 -7.96 0.19 17.54
CA LYS A 744 -9.17 -0.64 17.44
C LYS A 744 -8.88 -2.15 17.54
N PRO A 745 -9.87 -3.01 17.87
CA PRO A 745 -9.68 -4.46 18.01
C PRO A 745 -9.14 -5.19 16.77
N GLN A 746 -9.16 -4.53 15.59
CA GLN A 746 -8.57 -5.02 14.33
C GLN A 746 -7.62 -3.97 13.71
N GLY A 747 -7.11 -3.05 14.53
CA GLY A 747 -6.20 -2.04 14.05
C GLY A 747 -4.80 -2.62 13.81
N HIS A 748 -4.05 -1.97 12.93
CA HIS A 748 -2.72 -2.39 12.55
C HIS A 748 -1.65 -1.44 13.11
N LEU A 749 -0.65 -2.03 13.77
CA LEU A 749 0.47 -1.32 14.36
C LEU A 749 1.72 -1.52 13.50
N LEU A 750 2.20 -0.46 12.86
CA LEU A 750 3.48 -0.46 12.17
C LEU A 750 4.56 0.17 13.06
N LEU A 751 5.66 -0.55 13.23
CA LEU A 751 6.78 -0.12 14.07
C LEU A 751 8.01 0.03 13.17
N CYS A 752 8.59 1.22 13.09
CA CYS A 752 9.88 1.45 12.45
C CYS A 752 10.94 1.62 13.53
N GLU A 753 11.99 0.80 13.50
CA GLU A 753 13.08 0.91 14.48
C GLU A 753 14.48 0.86 13.85
N ASP A 754 15.41 1.46 14.57
CA ASP A 754 16.84 1.33 14.35
C ASP A 754 17.54 0.81 15.61
N PRO A 755 17.88 -0.49 15.68
CA PRO A 755 18.55 -1.05 16.85
C PRO A 755 19.90 -0.37 17.13
N SER A 756 20.62 0.08 16.09
CA SER A 756 21.93 0.72 16.22
C SER A 756 21.85 2.12 16.83
N GLN A 757 20.67 2.75 16.80
CA GLN A 757 20.40 4.07 17.39
C GLN A 757 19.55 3.98 18.67
N SER A 758 19.48 2.82 19.31
CA SER A 758 18.83 2.61 20.61
C SER A 758 19.71 3.17 21.73
N ILE A 759 19.63 4.50 21.94
CA ILE A 759 20.43 5.24 22.93
C ILE A 759 19.67 5.42 24.25
N PHE A 760 18.33 5.52 24.19
CA PHE A 760 17.52 5.92 25.35
C PHE A 760 17.01 4.74 26.18
N ARG A 761 16.69 3.60 25.54
CA ARG A 761 16.01 2.47 26.19
C ARG A 761 16.48 1.13 25.62
N GLY A 762 17.04 0.27 26.47
CA GLY A 762 17.58 -1.04 26.10
C GLY A 762 16.57 -2.20 26.05
N TYR A 763 15.26 -1.89 25.98
CA TYR A 763 14.24 -2.93 26.01
C TYR A 763 14.21 -3.76 24.72
N ASN A 764 13.86 -5.03 24.81
CA ASN A 764 13.52 -5.86 23.65
C ASN A 764 11.99 -5.85 23.38
N TRP A 765 11.55 -6.44 22.26
CA TRP A 765 10.13 -6.45 21.89
C TRP A 765 9.25 -7.34 22.79
N LYS A 766 9.85 -8.37 23.42
CA LYS A 766 9.16 -9.22 24.41
C LYS A 766 8.82 -8.42 25.66
N GLU A 767 9.76 -7.62 26.16
CA GLU A 767 9.57 -6.71 27.30
C GLU A 767 8.55 -5.62 27.01
N ARG A 768 8.44 -5.17 25.75
CA ARG A 768 7.38 -4.24 25.30
C ARG A 768 6.01 -4.91 25.13
N ASN A 769 5.91 -6.23 25.34
CA ASN A 769 4.73 -7.04 25.12
C ASN A 769 4.16 -6.88 23.70
N VAL A 770 5.04 -7.00 22.69
CA VAL A 770 4.68 -6.94 21.27
C VAL A 770 5.20 -8.18 20.54
N PRO A 771 4.31 -9.05 20.01
CA PRO A 771 4.72 -10.22 19.26
C PRO A 771 5.16 -9.84 17.84
N VAL A 772 6.47 -9.80 17.60
CA VAL A 772 7.08 -9.42 16.30
C VAL A 772 7.68 -10.59 15.52
N VAL A 773 7.69 -11.80 16.09
CA VAL A 773 8.25 -13.01 15.48
C VAL A 773 7.50 -13.36 14.18
N GLY A 774 8.22 -13.55 13.08
CA GLY A 774 7.64 -13.78 11.75
C GLY A 774 6.97 -12.55 11.10
N ARG A 775 6.98 -11.40 11.79
CA ARG A 775 6.33 -10.15 11.34
C ARG A 775 7.34 -9.01 11.09
N THR A 776 8.61 -9.35 10.95
CA THR A 776 9.71 -8.39 10.81
C THR A 776 10.22 -8.31 9.37
N ALA A 777 10.48 -7.09 8.90
CA ALA A 777 11.21 -6.78 7.67
C ALA A 777 12.49 -6.02 8.00
N VAL A 778 13.59 -6.31 7.30
CA VAL A 778 14.88 -5.64 7.56
C VAL A 778 15.39 -4.85 6.37
N LEU A 779 15.58 -3.54 6.53
CA LEU A 779 16.16 -2.64 5.53
C LEU A 779 17.67 -2.47 5.81
N LYS A 780 18.50 -3.19 5.04
CA LYS A 780 19.95 -3.27 5.26
C LYS A 780 20.77 -2.16 4.59
N VAL A 781 20.21 -1.45 3.61
CA VAL A 781 20.96 -0.52 2.76
C VAL A 781 20.83 0.92 3.28
N PRO A 782 21.92 1.60 3.67
CA PRO A 782 21.87 2.97 4.17
C PRO A 782 21.99 4.04 3.05
N PHE A 783 20.87 4.58 2.56
CA PHE A 783 20.85 5.54 1.44
C PHE A 783 21.32 6.96 1.78
N ARG A 784 21.37 7.31 3.08
CA ARG A 784 21.64 8.69 3.50
C ARG A 784 23.11 9.08 3.35
N SER A 785 24.01 8.38 4.04
CA SER A 785 25.43 8.74 4.15
C SER A 785 26.26 8.07 3.06
N THR A 786 27.46 8.60 2.78
CA THR A 786 28.39 7.97 1.84
C THR A 786 28.90 6.63 2.38
N LEU A 787 29.42 5.77 1.51
CA LEU A 787 30.04 4.50 1.92
C LEU A 787 31.14 4.75 2.96
N GLU A 788 31.96 5.77 2.76
CA GLU A 788 33.10 6.10 3.61
C GLU A 788 32.64 6.54 5.01
N ILE A 789 31.61 7.40 5.10
CA ILE A 789 31.01 7.80 6.38
C ILE A 789 30.39 6.58 7.08
N ASN A 790 29.67 5.72 6.36
CA ASN A 790 29.08 4.52 6.94
C ASN A 790 30.15 3.56 7.46
N LYS A 791 31.24 3.33 6.71
CA LYS A 791 32.37 2.49 7.15
C LYS A 791 32.98 3.02 8.45
N ALA A 792 33.28 4.32 8.51
CA ALA A 792 33.82 4.95 9.70
C ALA A 792 32.85 4.85 10.89
N ALA A 793 31.57 5.17 10.69
CA ALA A 793 30.59 5.08 11.78
C ALA A 793 30.43 3.65 12.28
N HIS A 794 30.28 2.67 11.39
CA HIS A 794 30.10 1.27 11.78
C HIS A 794 31.34 0.66 12.43
N SER A 795 32.54 1.20 12.22
CA SER A 795 33.75 0.78 12.96
C SER A 795 33.65 1.05 14.47
N LEU A 796 32.77 1.96 14.90
CA LEU A 796 32.54 2.27 16.31
C LEU A 796 31.53 1.33 16.99
N ILE A 797 30.74 0.56 16.24
CA ILE A 797 29.67 -0.26 16.82
C ILE A 797 30.09 -1.73 16.84
N ASP A 798 30.18 -2.30 18.04
CA ASP A 798 30.54 -3.69 18.22
C ASP A 798 29.37 -4.61 17.81
N PRO A 799 29.59 -5.67 16.99
CA PRO A 799 28.53 -6.53 16.46
C PRO A 799 27.66 -7.23 17.52
N GLY A 800 28.09 -7.25 18.79
CA GLY A 800 27.44 -7.96 19.89
C GLY A 800 26.57 -7.09 20.82
N PHE A 801 26.48 -5.77 20.63
CA PHE A 801 25.77 -4.90 21.59
C PHE A 801 24.24 -5.08 21.56
N ALA A 802 23.65 -5.42 20.42
CA ALA A 802 22.23 -5.75 20.31
C ALA A 802 22.07 -7.17 19.72
N GLU A 803 21.39 -8.05 20.46
CA GLU A 803 21.13 -9.48 20.12
C GLU A 803 20.48 -9.67 18.72
N ASP A 804 19.94 -8.59 18.12
CA ASP A 804 19.17 -8.55 16.88
C ASP A 804 19.77 -7.62 15.79
N GLN A 805 21.02 -7.18 15.92
CA GLN A 805 21.61 -6.20 15.00
C GLN A 805 22.06 -6.87 13.70
N GLU A 806 21.33 -6.63 12.61
CA GLU A 806 21.78 -7.05 11.27
C GLU A 806 22.82 -6.07 10.74
N ALA A 807 23.93 -6.61 10.23
CA ALA A 807 24.98 -5.81 9.61
C ALA A 807 24.43 -5.02 8.40
N PRO A 808 24.83 -3.74 8.23
CA PRO A 808 24.48 -2.98 7.05
C PRO A 808 25.04 -3.67 5.79
N ASP A 809 24.24 -3.68 4.73
CA ASP A 809 24.73 -4.06 3.42
C ASP A 809 25.50 -2.87 2.83
N LEU A 810 26.80 -2.83 3.12
CA LEU A 810 27.74 -1.86 2.56
C LEU A 810 28.37 -2.32 1.25
N THR A 811 28.01 -3.52 0.78
CA THR A 811 28.51 -4.08 -0.49
C THR A 811 27.62 -3.71 -1.67
N THR A 812 26.46 -3.12 -1.38
CA THR A 812 25.53 -2.65 -2.38
C THR A 812 26.08 -1.44 -3.14
N TYR A 813 25.94 -1.50 -4.45
CA TYR A 813 26.17 -0.38 -5.38
C TYR A 813 25.35 0.88 -5.09
N ARG A 814 24.28 0.76 -4.29
CA ARG A 814 23.32 1.83 -4.02
C ARG A 814 23.89 2.93 -3.11
N LEU A 815 25.08 2.72 -2.58
CA LEU A 815 25.75 3.66 -1.71
C LEU A 815 26.52 4.69 -2.51
N ARG A 816 26.31 5.96 -2.15
CA ARG A 816 27.09 7.06 -2.71
C ARG A 816 28.50 6.99 -2.17
N HIS A 817 29.49 7.22 -3.03
CA HIS A 817 30.86 7.44 -2.60
C HIS A 817 31.10 8.93 -2.38
N GLY A 818 32.02 9.24 -1.49
CA GLY A 818 32.51 10.60 -1.32
C GLY A 818 33.84 10.60 -0.58
N ASN A 819 34.20 11.76 -0.04
CA ASN A 819 35.42 11.88 0.76
C ASN A 819 35.28 11.06 2.05
N ARG A 820 36.41 10.54 2.53
CA ARG A 820 36.48 10.00 3.87
C ARG A 820 36.17 11.09 4.89
N PRO A 821 35.60 10.74 6.05
CA PRO A 821 35.45 11.69 7.15
C PRO A 821 36.80 12.34 7.47
N LEU A 822 36.78 13.64 7.69
CA LEU A 822 37.98 14.40 8.02
C LEU A 822 38.13 14.42 9.54
N PHE A 823 39.28 13.96 10.03
CA PHE A 823 39.67 14.12 11.43
C PHE A 823 40.75 15.19 11.52
N ILE A 824 40.50 16.26 12.28
CA ILE A 824 41.44 17.37 12.45
C ILE A 824 41.87 17.48 13.91
N HIS A 825 43.18 17.42 14.13
CA HIS A 825 43.78 17.71 15.41
C HIS A 825 44.18 19.18 15.49
N PHE A 826 43.84 19.83 16.61
CA PHE A 826 44.20 21.21 16.92
C PHE A 826 45.06 21.29 18.19
N ASP A 827 45.95 22.26 18.26
CA ASP A 827 46.75 22.47 19.48
C ASP A 827 45.95 23.20 20.57
N THR A 828 44.97 24.02 20.16
CA THR A 828 44.14 24.79 21.08
C THR A 828 42.65 24.74 20.74
N THR A 829 41.81 24.87 21.76
CA THR A 829 40.35 24.97 21.58
C THR A 829 39.94 26.21 20.76
N ARG A 830 40.75 27.27 20.82
CA ARG A 830 40.47 28.51 20.10
C ARG A 830 40.66 28.35 18.60
N GLU A 831 41.64 27.57 18.17
CA GLU A 831 41.86 27.25 16.75
C GLU A 831 40.76 26.35 16.20
N GLU A 832 40.35 25.32 16.98
CA GLU A 832 39.18 24.49 16.64
C GLU A 832 37.94 25.35 16.42
N GLU A 833 37.65 26.26 17.35
CA GLU A 833 36.51 27.18 17.26
C GLU A 833 36.60 28.09 16.02
N SER A 834 37.76 28.71 15.79
CA SER A 834 37.96 29.59 14.62
C SER A 834 37.74 28.82 13.31
N PHE A 835 38.35 27.64 13.19
CA PHE A 835 38.23 26.82 11.99
C PHE A 835 36.77 26.44 11.70
N ILE A 836 36.03 25.95 12.70
CA ILE A 836 34.63 25.57 12.50
C ILE A 836 33.80 26.80 12.12
N CYS A 837 34.01 27.93 12.78
CA CYS A 837 33.33 29.18 12.42
C CYS A 837 33.63 29.60 10.97
N ASP A 838 34.89 29.65 10.57
CA ASP A 838 35.32 30.07 9.23
C ASP A 838 34.84 29.11 8.14
N ASP A 839 34.85 27.81 8.41
CA ASP A 839 34.35 26.80 7.48
C ASP A 839 32.82 26.87 7.33
N VAL A 840 32.09 27.02 8.44
CA VAL A 840 30.62 27.19 8.43
C VAL A 840 30.20 28.48 7.71
N LEU A 841 31.00 29.55 7.80
CA LEU A 841 30.75 30.81 7.10
C LEU A 841 30.71 30.65 5.58
N LYS A 842 31.46 29.69 5.00
CA LYS A 842 31.45 29.38 3.56
C LYS A 842 30.08 28.92 3.05
N TYR A 843 29.28 28.33 3.94
CA TYR A 843 27.96 27.81 3.61
C TYR A 843 26.83 28.77 3.95
N GLN A 844 27.11 29.95 4.53
CA GLN A 844 26.07 30.95 4.79
C GLN A 844 25.50 31.46 3.46
N GLY A 845 24.17 31.46 3.34
CA GLY A 845 23.47 31.79 2.09
C GLY A 845 23.23 30.60 1.16
N SER A 846 23.75 29.41 1.47
CA SER A 846 23.39 28.18 0.78
C SER A 846 22.09 27.56 1.33
N ALA A 847 21.44 26.72 0.54
CA ALA A 847 20.31 25.90 0.99
C ALA A 847 20.73 24.68 1.85
N GLU A 848 22.04 24.47 2.04
CA GLU A 848 22.55 23.31 2.75
C GLU A 848 22.30 23.42 4.25
N LYS A 849 21.79 22.33 4.86
CA LYS A 849 21.58 22.25 6.31
C LYS A 849 22.82 21.68 6.98
N ILE A 850 23.33 22.38 7.98
CA ILE A 850 24.54 22.00 8.72
C ILE A 850 24.18 21.68 10.17
N ALA A 851 24.89 20.74 10.78
CA ALA A 851 24.79 20.50 12.22
C ALA A 851 26.14 20.59 12.93
N ILE A 852 26.11 21.16 14.13
CA ILE A 852 27.23 21.12 15.09
C ILE A 852 26.73 20.38 16.33
N ILE A 853 27.41 19.28 16.66
CA ILE A 853 26.99 18.32 17.68
C ILE A 853 28.04 18.23 18.78
N ASP A 854 27.83 18.94 19.88
CA ASP A 854 28.79 19.08 20.99
C ASP A 854 28.20 18.57 22.33
N LEU A 855 29.02 18.53 23.38
CA LEU A 855 28.58 18.26 24.75
C LEU A 855 27.68 19.40 25.28
N PRO A 856 26.74 19.11 26.22
CA PRO A 856 25.81 20.10 26.76
C PRO A 856 26.48 21.36 27.33
N GLN A 857 27.63 21.23 28.00
CA GLN A 857 28.35 22.38 28.54
C GLN A 857 28.96 23.31 27.48
N HIS A 858 29.20 22.81 26.26
CA HIS A 858 29.87 23.54 25.19
C HIS A 858 28.90 24.06 24.13
N ILE A 859 27.68 23.52 24.03
CA ILE A 859 26.76 23.85 22.93
C ILE A 859 26.39 25.33 22.82
N ARG A 860 26.30 26.03 23.97
CA ARG A 860 25.92 27.45 24.02
C ARG A 860 26.87 28.37 23.26
N ARG A 861 28.15 27.99 23.08
CA ARG A 861 29.12 28.81 22.35
C ARG A 861 28.78 28.88 20.85
N TRP A 862 28.24 27.78 20.32
CA TRP A 862 27.81 27.67 18.93
C TRP A 862 26.46 28.34 18.69
N GLU A 863 25.50 28.17 19.60
CA GLU A 863 24.18 28.81 19.50
C GLU A 863 24.27 30.35 19.46
N ARG A 864 25.26 30.94 20.14
CA ARG A 864 25.50 32.39 20.13
C ARG A 864 25.88 32.96 18.76
N GLN A 865 26.39 32.13 17.84
CA GLN A 865 26.79 32.58 16.49
C GLN A 865 25.58 32.88 15.60
N ASN A 866 24.41 32.32 15.91
CA ASN A 866 23.13 32.61 15.27
C ASN A 866 23.12 32.51 13.73
N TRP A 867 23.72 31.45 13.19
CA TRP A 867 23.71 31.16 11.76
C TRP A 867 22.35 30.67 11.26
N HIS A 868 21.97 31.07 10.03
CA HIS A 868 20.61 30.80 9.50
C HIS A 868 20.34 29.33 9.15
N ASN A 869 21.34 28.61 8.63
CA ASN A 869 21.22 27.24 8.14
C ASN A 869 21.95 26.19 9.00
N VAL A 870 22.38 26.58 10.20
CA VAL A 870 23.13 25.71 11.12
C VAL A 870 22.28 25.36 12.32
N GLN A 871 22.21 24.07 12.64
CA GLN A 871 21.58 23.59 13.84
C GLN A 871 22.62 23.10 14.85
N CYS A 872 22.67 23.78 15.99
CA CYS A 872 23.45 23.33 17.14
C CYS A 872 22.60 22.35 17.96
N GLY A 873 23.19 21.24 18.38
CA GLY A 873 22.56 20.29 19.29
C GLY A 873 23.57 19.45 20.07
N THR A 874 23.05 18.61 20.97
CA THR A 874 23.85 17.62 21.67
C THR A 874 23.68 16.26 21.02
N LEU A 875 24.53 15.30 21.37
CA LEU A 875 24.40 13.91 20.95
C LEU A 875 22.98 13.33 21.12
N ARG A 876 22.21 13.83 22.08
CA ARG A 876 20.83 13.39 22.36
C ARG A 876 19.78 14.10 21.51
N THR A 877 20.01 15.34 21.07
CA THR A 877 18.97 16.17 20.43
C THR A 877 18.97 16.13 18.90
N VAL A 878 20.02 15.60 18.27
CA VAL A 878 20.15 15.60 16.80
C VAL A 878 19.55 14.36 16.12
N LYS A 879 19.00 13.43 16.90
CA LYS A 879 18.31 12.23 16.39
C LYS A 879 17.08 12.61 15.56
N GLY A 880 16.77 11.84 14.52
CA GLY A 880 15.61 12.06 13.63
C GLY A 880 15.78 13.13 12.55
N LEU A 881 16.93 13.82 12.46
CA LEU A 881 17.18 14.88 11.46
C LEU A 881 18.27 14.49 10.45
N GLU A 882 18.45 15.27 9.38
CA GLU A 882 19.42 15.04 8.30
C GLU A 882 20.14 16.34 7.91
N TYR A 883 21.46 16.25 7.72
CA TYR A 883 22.31 17.40 7.41
C TYR A 883 23.27 17.07 6.25
N THR A 884 23.60 18.06 5.44
CA THR A 884 24.61 17.90 4.39
C THR A 884 25.99 17.69 5.01
N THR A 885 26.30 18.51 6.00
CA THR A 885 27.57 18.51 6.74
C THR A 885 27.32 18.44 8.24
N VAL A 886 28.11 17.63 8.95
CA VAL A 886 28.05 17.48 10.40
C VAL A 886 29.45 17.70 11.00
N TYR A 887 29.52 18.55 12.02
CA TYR A 887 30.69 18.76 12.86
C TYR A 887 30.47 18.11 14.22
N VAL A 888 31.44 17.32 14.68
CA VAL A 888 31.48 16.77 16.04
C VAL A 888 32.77 17.24 16.70
N PRO A 889 32.74 18.38 17.42
CA PRO A 889 33.93 18.95 18.03
C PRO A 889 34.34 18.30 19.34
N GLY A 890 35.62 18.46 19.70
CA GLY A 890 36.17 18.10 21.01
C GLY A 890 36.04 16.63 21.40
N LEU A 891 36.23 15.69 20.47
CA LEU A 891 36.07 14.25 20.73
C LEU A 891 36.95 13.72 21.88
N ASP A 892 38.08 14.37 22.15
CA ASP A 892 38.97 14.11 23.30
C ASP A 892 38.25 14.19 24.66
N ARG A 893 37.13 14.92 24.75
CA ARG A 893 36.44 15.23 26.01
C ARG A 893 35.30 14.28 26.34
N TYR A 894 34.84 13.48 25.39
CA TYR A 894 33.58 12.75 25.50
C TYR A 894 33.64 11.60 26.49
N PHE A 895 34.84 11.05 26.73
CA PHE A 895 35.03 9.85 27.55
C PHE A 895 35.66 10.12 28.93
N ILE A 896 35.89 11.39 29.30
CA ILE A 896 36.53 11.76 30.57
C ILE A 896 35.76 11.23 31.78
N ASP A 897 34.42 11.38 31.75
CA ASP A 897 33.54 10.95 32.85
C ASP A 897 32.99 9.52 32.67
N ALA A 898 33.43 8.79 31.63
CA ALA A 898 32.94 7.46 31.28
C ALA A 898 33.73 6.36 32.00
N VAL A 899 33.46 6.21 33.31
CA VAL A 899 34.20 5.31 34.20
C VAL A 899 33.84 3.84 33.97
N ASP A 900 32.59 3.54 33.62
CA ASP A 900 32.11 2.18 33.38
C ASP A 900 31.92 1.87 31.88
N GLU A 901 32.02 0.58 31.55
CA GLU A 901 31.95 0.07 30.18
C GLU A 901 30.60 0.37 29.51
N GLU A 902 29.50 0.38 30.26
CA GLU A 902 28.16 0.62 29.71
C GLU A 902 28.00 2.08 29.25
N THR A 903 28.53 3.03 30.03
CA THR A 903 28.57 4.45 29.68
C THR A 903 29.43 4.68 28.44
N ARG A 904 30.58 4.00 28.33
CA ARG A 904 31.45 4.07 27.14
C ARG A 904 30.74 3.59 25.88
N ILE A 905 30.06 2.43 25.95
CA ILE A 905 29.32 1.92 24.80
C ILE A 905 28.16 2.85 24.43
N THR A 906 27.45 3.40 25.41
CA THR A 906 26.35 4.36 25.16
C THR A 906 26.86 5.60 24.42
N LEU A 907 28.04 6.11 24.78
CA LEU A 907 28.69 7.24 24.09
C LEU A 907 29.12 6.87 22.67
N LYS A 908 29.68 5.67 22.44
CA LYS A 908 29.99 5.18 21.07
C LYS A 908 28.74 5.18 20.19
N HIS A 909 27.60 4.68 20.69
CA HIS A 909 26.33 4.68 19.97
C HIS A 909 25.76 6.08 19.71
N GLN A 910 25.98 7.01 20.64
CA GLN A 910 25.64 8.42 20.46
C GLN A 910 26.47 9.07 19.36
N ILE A 911 27.79 8.86 19.35
CA ILE A 911 28.69 9.37 18.31
C ILE A 911 28.36 8.73 16.96
N PHE A 912 28.12 7.41 16.89
CA PHE A 912 27.62 6.74 15.69
C PHE A 912 26.33 7.41 15.16
N THR A 913 25.40 7.70 16.06
CA THR A 913 24.14 8.37 15.70
C THR A 913 24.38 9.78 15.19
N ALA A 914 25.39 10.51 15.69
CA ALA A 914 25.78 11.82 15.19
C ALA A 914 26.42 11.72 13.79
N MET A 915 27.37 10.80 13.59
CA MET A 915 28.07 10.58 12.32
C MET A 915 27.10 10.24 11.18
N THR A 916 26.14 9.35 11.43
CA THR A 916 25.14 8.89 10.44
C THR A 916 24.01 9.90 10.16
N ARG A 917 24.14 11.14 10.67
CA ARG A 917 23.28 12.29 10.30
C ARG A 917 23.84 13.07 9.12
N SER A 918 25.12 12.89 8.81
CA SER A 918 25.76 13.52 7.66
C SER A 918 25.42 12.80 6.35
N ARG A 919 25.06 13.56 5.32
CA ARG A 919 24.82 13.05 3.96
C ARG A 919 26.08 13.04 3.11
N ARG A 920 26.97 14.03 3.26
CA ARG A 920 28.11 14.25 2.36
C ARG A 920 29.43 14.42 3.09
N GLN A 921 29.48 15.29 4.10
CA GLN A 921 30.75 15.65 4.75
C GLN A 921 30.63 15.51 6.26
N LEU A 922 31.60 14.81 6.85
CA LEU A 922 31.70 14.58 8.28
C LEU A 922 33.06 15.10 8.74
N ILE A 923 33.04 16.04 9.69
CA ILE A 923 34.24 16.65 10.26
C ILE A 923 34.24 16.34 11.76
N LEU A 924 35.30 15.67 12.18
CA LEU A 924 35.56 15.27 13.55
C LEU A 924 36.78 16.06 14.02
N THR A 925 36.70 16.69 15.19
CA THR A 925 37.83 17.47 15.70
C THR A 925 38.18 17.08 17.13
N ALA A 926 39.45 17.21 17.47
CA ALA A 926 39.96 17.01 18.81
C ALA A 926 41.11 17.99 19.09
N VAL A 927 41.26 18.39 20.35
CA VAL A 927 42.38 19.22 20.82
C VAL A 927 43.45 18.38 21.53
N GLY A 928 43.04 17.22 22.06
CA GLY A 928 43.92 16.26 22.72
C GLY A 928 44.01 14.94 21.96
N GLU A 929 44.67 13.97 22.60
CA GLU A 929 44.75 12.61 22.06
C GLU A 929 43.36 11.98 21.90
N LEU A 930 43.20 11.22 20.82
CA LEU A 930 41.96 10.49 20.55
C LEU A 930 41.76 9.42 21.64
N PRO A 931 40.61 9.39 22.33
CA PRO A 931 40.34 8.37 23.33
C PRO A 931 40.36 6.97 22.73
N GLU A 932 40.87 5.99 23.47
CA GLU A 932 40.99 4.59 23.04
C GLU A 932 39.70 4.00 22.43
N PRO A 933 38.48 4.27 22.96
CA PRO A 933 37.23 3.80 22.36
C PRO A 933 36.94 4.29 20.93
N LEU A 934 37.65 5.32 20.46
CA LEU A 934 37.52 5.91 19.12
C LEU A 934 38.67 5.52 18.17
N ASN A 935 39.65 4.73 18.63
CA ASN A 935 40.77 4.24 17.81
C ASN A 935 40.37 3.61 16.46
N PRO A 936 39.25 2.87 16.33
CA PRO A 936 38.83 2.34 15.02
C PRO A 936 38.68 3.41 13.92
N LEU A 937 38.44 4.67 14.29
CA LEU A 937 38.34 5.77 13.32
C LEU A 937 39.67 6.06 12.62
N VAL A 938 40.82 5.63 13.17
CA VAL A 938 42.15 5.89 12.61
C VAL A 938 42.29 5.32 11.19
N GLU A 939 41.73 4.14 10.93
CA GLU A 939 41.83 3.48 9.62
C GLU A 939 40.79 3.97 8.60
N HIS A 940 39.79 4.75 9.07
CA HIS A 940 38.60 5.09 8.28
C HIS A 940 38.39 6.59 8.06
N CYS A 941 39.17 7.44 8.73
CA CYS A 941 39.15 8.89 8.54
C CYS A 941 40.47 9.37 7.91
N ASP A 942 40.43 10.48 7.19
CA ASP A 942 41.63 11.18 6.75
C ASP A 942 42.09 12.10 7.89
N TYR A 943 43.30 11.89 8.39
CA TYR A 943 43.86 12.65 9.52
C TYR A 943 44.66 13.86 9.03
N ARG A 944 44.40 15.02 9.63
CA ARG A 944 45.19 16.24 9.43
C ARG A 944 45.56 16.87 10.77
N SER A 945 46.82 17.27 10.91
CA SER A 945 47.21 18.27 11.91
C SER A 945 46.89 19.65 11.35
N PHE A 946 46.22 20.49 12.13
CA PHE A 946 45.91 21.86 11.70
C PHE A 946 47.19 22.69 11.58
N ASP A 947 47.48 23.21 10.38
CA ASP A 947 48.51 24.23 10.17
C ASP A 947 47.82 25.59 9.94
N PRO A 948 48.14 26.64 10.73
CA PRO A 948 47.56 27.98 10.55
C PRO A 948 47.74 28.58 9.14
N SER A 949 48.71 28.09 8.36
CA SER A 949 48.95 28.51 6.97
C SER A 949 47.95 27.90 5.96
N ASP A 950 47.20 26.86 6.34
CA ASP A 950 46.21 26.19 5.48
C ASP A 950 44.89 26.96 5.33
N MET A 951 44.69 28.08 6.05
CA MET A 951 43.51 28.93 5.90
C MET A 951 43.28 29.42 4.45
N GLY A 952 44.33 29.41 3.61
CA GLY A 952 44.24 29.78 2.18
C GLY A 952 44.18 28.61 1.17
N CYS A 953 44.43 27.36 1.57
CA CYS A 953 44.73 26.27 0.64
C CYS A 953 43.64 25.18 0.49
N ILE A 954 42.49 25.30 1.17
CA ILE A 954 41.36 24.36 1.00
C ILE A 954 40.50 24.73 -0.25
N SER A 955 41.05 25.50 -1.20
CA SER A 955 40.33 26.10 -2.32
C SER A 955 40.48 25.38 -3.68
N SER A 956 41.03 24.16 -3.77
CA SER A 956 41.36 23.57 -5.09
C SER A 956 41.10 22.08 -5.33
N THR A 957 40.23 21.41 -4.58
CA THR A 957 39.84 20.01 -4.90
C THR A 957 38.33 19.79 -4.94
N ALA A 958 37.64 20.72 -5.60
CA ALA A 958 36.29 20.52 -6.13
C ALA A 958 36.29 20.96 -7.59
N SER A 959 36.80 20.09 -8.47
CA SER A 959 36.48 20.06 -9.89
C SER A 959 35.79 18.75 -10.16
#